data_AF-A0A507FCD8-F1
#
_entry.id   AF-A0A507FCD8-F1
#
_cell.length_a   1.000
_cell.length_b   1.000
_cell.length_c   1.000
_cell.angle_alpha   90.00
_cell.angle_beta   90.00
_cell.angle_gamma   90.00
#
_symmetry.space_group_name_H-M   'P 1'
#
loop_
_entity.id
_entity.type
_entity.pdbx_description
1 polymer ?
#
loop_
_entity_poly.entity_id
_entity_poly.type
_entity_poly.pdbx_seq_one_letter_code
_entity_poly.pdbx_strand_id
1 'polypeptide(L)'
;MTRRVRALLAVVVAACTLELAYLLYGYSPQEDAARLLREPTSRHDGSPRVLYYNTHSGTQTNMQHVMKRLGIPLVRFNPSAIKDANAMQDARAIELVNAGFARAVCEGFDFVIVSDTLPHARPLIQSLIAEQEENRCQGTIIVAELTNRFDWGVADSNLYFKLIWQVSNPANKIINLVWVENNPFESRNMADQTMATPDFRLLRPMGYTSVPARNLSSEECDRVAVFNDGKYVSPLRYMLEDFDIPLQILDRNYGGPLTLVKYRAYVEMPYQVSTMKLYENLAAGVVTFIPSSKFLQELIFKEFLWFIPTAEFFRTGAPGTTGPDWARHMDYYHPDLSPYLYYFDSWEHLREQLSGPNPDPKNVRINAPIYYESIRLKTLSGWANLFGSFGFTVLVDEKPPQQPPSPLYKASLPSIIKKRPSDLKAYEHAYLTLREWKDKCNELYNSMRDNGPRFRVTAKELTALQYKIWLFETPRQSELIDFGKHVDSVADAKLVLLLDASNGETGTEAGDGLDATTIHIANTLFGNSLPRSPKRRDAALTDALEFLSVLMNTTDQNYSLGKHSYRAFVHSARLLRITHSLKANNQSIPFVSLELLKETFLKLDAGFDKLARLVYPWIFRGSSFPTLSTAIQSFTIERGIVFVIDNNGFERARSTVMHLRHNLNCTLPIQVFYNGQYKLAYSSIRMLQEIQNVQVLDAQSLLGSDLRDYVDDTDHLKPFALFASKFKQVIYIHQDQILLQNPDTLLNSSKIFKSTGSLLFHGPVTEDVGHSEWARWLLGGVENSSNTAQQGRYMRNETKFDTDAGIMAFDKSKIPVLHGLMAAAHLNRKGTREWTLNWFLNANDRYGDRETYWLGMEIARAPYEFVPGPFALVTRRSTQASQKKQADEKICGPTVFTDEFGQLSHINARDWNGEKLMAFDTLYQHPNQTQPWLTKDDTPCVRNELLLKYNASVLPAATRDLLLMMKGHLPANGANP
;
A
#
# COMPACT_ATOMS: atom_id res chain seq x y z
N MET A 1 -12.01 -14.64 -47.21
CA MET A 1 -11.31 -14.68 -45.90
C MET A 1 -10.76 -13.29 -45.59
N THR A 2 -11.21 -12.65 -44.52
CA THR A 2 -10.79 -11.28 -44.15
C THR A 2 -9.35 -11.24 -43.63
N ARG A 3 -8.68 -10.07 -43.69
CA ARG A 3 -7.29 -9.87 -43.22
C ARG A 3 -7.06 -10.40 -41.78
N ARG A 4 -8.06 -10.27 -40.90
CA ARG A 4 -8.03 -10.80 -39.53
C ARG A 4 -8.04 -12.32 -39.49
N VAL A 5 -8.80 -12.99 -40.37
CA VAL A 5 -8.83 -14.45 -40.43
C VAL A 5 -7.53 -15.01 -41.03
N ARG A 6 -6.89 -14.32 -41.99
CA ARG A 6 -5.56 -14.69 -42.48
C ARG A 6 -4.46 -14.48 -41.42
N ALA A 7 -4.55 -13.43 -40.61
CA ALA A 7 -3.64 -13.22 -39.49
C ALA A 7 -3.84 -14.29 -38.39
N LEU A 8 -5.09 -14.65 -38.08
CA LEU A 8 -5.39 -15.73 -37.14
C LEU A 8 -4.91 -17.08 -37.66
N LEU A 9 -5.15 -17.39 -38.94
CA LEU A 9 -4.64 -18.63 -39.54
C LEU A 9 -3.11 -18.64 -39.59
N ALA A 10 -2.46 -17.51 -39.87
CA ALA A 10 -1.00 -17.43 -39.86
C ALA A 10 -0.43 -17.62 -38.45
N VAL A 11 -1.09 -17.12 -37.41
CA VAL A 11 -0.70 -17.33 -36.01
C VAL A 11 -0.96 -18.76 -35.57
N VAL A 12 -2.09 -19.37 -35.97
CA VAL A 12 -2.41 -20.77 -35.64
C VAL A 12 -1.50 -21.72 -36.41
N VAL A 13 -1.22 -21.48 -37.68
CA VAL A 13 -0.26 -22.27 -38.46
C VAL A 13 1.15 -22.08 -37.92
N ALA A 14 1.57 -20.86 -37.55
CA ALA A 14 2.86 -20.64 -36.90
C ALA A 14 2.96 -21.38 -35.57
N ALA A 15 1.91 -21.33 -34.74
CA ALA A 15 1.84 -22.03 -33.45
C ALA A 15 1.84 -23.56 -33.63
N CYS A 16 1.08 -24.09 -34.58
CA CYS A 16 1.07 -25.52 -34.90
C CYS A 16 2.38 -25.97 -35.56
N THR A 17 3.05 -25.14 -36.37
CA THR A 17 4.39 -25.46 -36.90
C THR A 17 5.47 -25.38 -35.83
N LEU A 18 5.31 -24.51 -34.82
CA LEU A 18 6.17 -24.46 -33.64
C LEU A 18 5.96 -25.69 -32.76
N GLU A 19 4.71 -26.12 -32.50
CA GLU A 19 4.42 -27.37 -31.78
C GLU A 19 4.83 -28.63 -32.56
N LEU A 20 4.63 -28.69 -33.87
CA LEU A 20 5.12 -29.80 -34.69
C LEU A 20 6.64 -29.81 -34.77
N ALA A 21 7.31 -28.66 -34.86
CA ALA A 21 8.76 -28.58 -34.75
C ALA A 21 9.24 -28.97 -33.35
N TYR A 22 8.50 -28.64 -32.29
CA TYR A 22 8.79 -29.02 -30.91
C TYR A 22 8.64 -30.53 -30.66
N LEU A 23 7.69 -31.18 -31.34
CA LEU A 23 7.43 -32.62 -31.27
C LEU A 23 8.31 -33.45 -32.23
N LEU A 24 8.73 -32.88 -33.37
CA LEU A 24 9.56 -33.56 -34.39
C LEU A 24 11.08 -33.34 -34.20
N TYR A 25 11.50 -32.22 -33.59
CA TYR A 25 12.89 -31.95 -33.22
C TYR A 25 13.04 -32.00 -31.70
N GLY A 26 12.91 -33.20 -31.12
CA GLY A 26 13.09 -33.42 -29.68
C GLY A 26 14.31 -32.66 -29.15
N TYR A 27 14.06 -31.60 -28.39
CA TYR A 27 15.11 -30.76 -27.79
C TYR A 27 15.86 -31.58 -26.76
N SER A 28 17.07 -32.04 -27.10
CA SER A 28 17.92 -32.79 -26.19
C SER A 28 18.82 -31.83 -25.40
N PRO A 29 18.86 -31.91 -24.05
CA PRO A 29 19.86 -31.20 -23.24
C PRO A 29 21.32 -31.46 -23.68
N GLN A 30 21.58 -32.58 -24.37
CA GLN A 30 22.89 -32.93 -24.93
C GLN A 30 23.23 -32.09 -26.17
N GLU A 31 22.25 -31.59 -26.93
CA GLU A 31 22.49 -30.70 -28.07
C GLU A 31 22.89 -29.27 -27.64
N ASP A 32 22.38 -28.80 -26.49
CA ASP A 32 22.81 -27.53 -25.89
C ASP A 32 24.24 -27.62 -25.34
N ALA A 33 24.59 -28.70 -24.65
CA ALA A 33 25.97 -28.99 -24.25
C ALA A 33 26.90 -29.17 -25.47
N ALA A 34 26.44 -29.87 -26.52
CA ALA A 34 27.19 -30.06 -27.77
C ALA A 34 27.32 -28.78 -28.61
N ARG A 35 26.42 -27.79 -28.45
CA ARG A 35 26.57 -26.44 -29.01
C ARG A 35 27.59 -25.61 -28.23
N LEU A 36 27.66 -25.77 -26.90
CA LEU A 36 28.57 -25.04 -26.01
C LEU A 36 30.04 -25.42 -26.19
N LEU A 37 30.31 -26.66 -26.60
CA LEU A 37 31.64 -27.25 -26.69
C LEU A 37 32.27 -27.16 -28.11
N ARG A 38 31.69 -26.37 -29.03
CA ARG A 38 32.19 -26.29 -30.43
C ARG A 38 33.44 -25.43 -30.61
N GLU A 39 33.80 -24.58 -29.66
CA GLU A 39 35.10 -23.89 -29.71
C GLU A 39 36.15 -24.77 -29.04
N PRO A 40 37.25 -25.12 -29.73
CA PRO A 40 38.35 -25.83 -29.08
C PRO A 40 38.94 -24.91 -28.02
N THR A 41 38.73 -25.22 -26.73
CA THR A 41 39.45 -24.61 -25.62
C THR A 41 40.86 -25.18 -25.55
N SER A 42 41.65 -25.00 -26.61
CA SER A 42 43.06 -25.39 -26.60
C SER A 42 43.76 -24.61 -25.49
N ARG A 43 44.49 -25.33 -24.61
CA ARG A 43 45.36 -24.72 -23.61
C ARG A 43 46.37 -23.81 -24.31
N HIS A 44 46.15 -22.51 -24.24
CA HIS A 44 47.18 -21.54 -24.54
C HIS A 44 47.98 -21.31 -23.25
N ASP A 45 49.23 -21.76 -23.24
CA ASP A 45 50.30 -21.22 -22.39
C ASP A 45 50.09 -21.27 -20.85
N GLY A 46 49.55 -22.38 -20.32
CA GLY A 46 49.42 -22.57 -18.86
C GLY A 46 48.33 -21.71 -18.18
N SER A 47 47.56 -20.93 -18.95
CA SER A 47 46.43 -20.11 -18.47
C SER A 47 45.16 -20.96 -18.21
N PRO A 48 44.34 -20.66 -17.18
CA PRO A 48 43.14 -21.42 -16.88
C PRO A 48 42.05 -21.26 -17.95
N ARG A 49 41.31 -22.34 -18.26
CA ARG A 49 40.09 -22.28 -19.08
C ARG A 49 38.92 -21.85 -18.20
N VAL A 50 38.38 -20.65 -18.46
CA VAL A 50 37.33 -20.05 -17.62
C VAL A 50 36.03 -19.88 -18.40
N LEU A 51 34.94 -20.43 -17.85
CA LEU A 51 33.57 -20.18 -18.29
C LEU A 51 32.90 -19.17 -17.37
N TYR A 52 32.28 -18.15 -17.94
CA TYR A 52 31.41 -17.20 -17.24
C TYR A 52 29.94 -17.53 -17.52
N TYR A 53 29.24 -18.01 -16.49
CA TYR A 53 27.86 -18.47 -16.51
C TYR A 53 26.95 -17.37 -15.95
N ASN A 54 26.32 -16.58 -16.83
CA ASN A 54 25.66 -15.33 -16.43
C ASN A 54 24.65 -14.80 -17.47
N THR A 55 23.60 -14.14 -16.98
CA THR A 55 22.56 -13.47 -17.79
C THR A 55 22.75 -11.96 -17.94
N HIS A 56 23.43 -11.31 -17.00
CA HIS A 56 23.41 -9.86 -16.87
C HIS A 56 24.59 -9.15 -17.55
N SER A 57 24.30 -8.14 -18.38
CA SER A 57 25.34 -7.48 -19.20
C SER A 57 26.35 -6.68 -18.37
N GLY A 58 25.92 -6.10 -17.23
CA GLY A 58 26.80 -5.30 -16.37
C GLY A 58 27.87 -6.15 -15.68
N THR A 59 27.49 -7.31 -15.13
CA THR A 59 28.41 -8.25 -14.48
C THR A 59 29.37 -8.84 -15.51
N GLN A 60 28.87 -9.15 -16.71
CA GLN A 60 29.68 -9.58 -17.83
C GLN A 60 30.73 -8.54 -18.23
N THR A 61 30.36 -7.28 -18.37
CA THR A 61 31.29 -6.20 -18.76
C THR A 61 32.39 -6.04 -17.71
N ASN A 62 32.03 -6.11 -16.42
CA ASN A 62 32.98 -6.09 -15.32
C ASN A 62 33.94 -7.29 -15.35
N MET A 63 33.42 -8.51 -15.49
CA MET A 63 34.24 -9.73 -15.51
C MET A 63 35.16 -9.79 -16.74
N GLN A 64 34.68 -9.37 -17.91
CA GLN A 64 35.53 -9.23 -19.10
C GLN A 64 36.69 -8.27 -18.86
N HIS A 65 36.45 -7.16 -18.16
CA HIS A 65 37.50 -6.22 -17.79
C HIS A 65 38.52 -6.85 -16.82
N VAL A 66 38.05 -7.60 -15.82
CA VAL A 66 38.92 -8.37 -14.90
C VAL A 66 39.79 -9.35 -15.69
N MET A 67 39.19 -10.24 -16.47
CA MET A 67 39.91 -11.30 -17.20
C MET A 67 40.90 -10.74 -18.21
N LYS A 68 40.57 -9.62 -18.88
CA LYS A 68 41.49 -8.91 -19.76
C LYS A 68 42.76 -8.46 -19.03
N ARG A 69 42.63 -7.89 -17.82
CA ARG A 69 43.79 -7.45 -17.01
C ARG A 69 44.58 -8.61 -16.40
N LEU A 70 43.97 -9.78 -16.28
CA LEU A 70 44.63 -11.01 -15.84
C LEU A 70 45.27 -11.81 -16.99
N GLY A 71 45.06 -11.41 -18.24
CA GLY A 71 45.53 -12.18 -19.41
C GLY A 71 44.82 -13.53 -19.59
N ILE A 72 43.60 -13.68 -19.06
CA ILE A 72 42.85 -14.94 -19.08
C ILE A 72 41.75 -14.86 -20.17
N PRO A 73 41.70 -15.80 -21.12
CA PRO A 73 40.57 -15.92 -22.04
C PRO A 73 39.28 -16.29 -21.31
N LEU A 74 38.18 -15.61 -21.61
CA LEU A 74 36.87 -15.83 -20.98
C LEU A 74 35.84 -16.33 -21.99
N VAL A 75 35.37 -17.56 -21.79
CA VAL A 75 34.21 -18.10 -22.53
C VAL A 75 32.93 -17.70 -21.81
N ARG A 76 31.85 -17.43 -22.55
CA ARG A 76 30.58 -16.95 -22.00
C ARG A 76 29.47 -17.95 -22.25
N PHE A 77 28.61 -18.11 -21.25
CA PHE A 77 27.36 -18.83 -21.39
C PHE A 77 26.19 -18.06 -20.76
N ASN A 78 25.13 -17.88 -21.55
CA ASN A 78 23.89 -17.31 -21.08
C ASN A 78 22.90 -18.44 -20.76
N PRO A 79 22.56 -18.68 -19.48
CA PRO A 79 21.68 -19.78 -19.11
C PRO A 79 20.23 -19.60 -19.55
N SER A 80 19.80 -18.41 -20.02
CA SER A 80 18.48 -18.27 -20.65
C SER A 80 18.30 -19.14 -21.90
N ALA A 81 19.38 -19.73 -22.43
CA ALA A 81 19.31 -20.77 -23.46
C ALA A 81 18.71 -22.09 -22.94
N ILE A 82 18.79 -22.36 -21.63
CA ILE A 82 18.24 -23.56 -21.00
C ILE A 82 16.76 -23.33 -20.71
N LYS A 83 15.92 -24.28 -21.13
CA LYS A 83 14.49 -24.27 -20.78
C LYS A 83 14.30 -24.22 -19.26
N ASP A 84 13.45 -23.31 -18.81
CA ASP A 84 13.09 -23.07 -17.41
C ASP A 84 14.23 -22.52 -16.52
N ALA A 85 15.31 -21.99 -17.11
CA ALA A 85 16.44 -21.44 -16.36
C ALA A 85 16.05 -20.37 -15.33
N ASN A 86 15.15 -19.46 -15.71
CA ASN A 86 14.69 -18.36 -14.84
C ASN A 86 13.84 -18.83 -13.64
N ALA A 87 13.47 -20.11 -13.60
CA ALA A 87 12.70 -20.73 -12.51
C ALA A 87 13.19 -22.17 -12.27
N MET A 88 14.51 -22.36 -12.19
CA MET A 88 15.14 -23.68 -12.12
C MET A 88 14.78 -24.43 -10.82
N GLN A 89 13.79 -25.31 -10.91
CA GLN A 89 13.32 -26.16 -9.82
C GLN A 89 14.19 -27.41 -9.65
N ASP A 90 14.06 -28.07 -8.50
CA ASP A 90 14.80 -29.29 -8.15
C ASP A 90 14.74 -30.38 -9.21
N ALA A 91 13.52 -30.76 -9.60
CA ALA A 91 13.29 -31.87 -10.52
C ALA A 91 13.92 -31.61 -11.89
N ARG A 92 13.83 -30.37 -12.39
CA ARG A 92 14.41 -29.98 -13.68
C ARG A 92 15.93 -30.00 -13.63
N ALA A 93 16.52 -29.54 -12.53
CA ALA A 93 17.96 -29.58 -12.36
C ALA A 93 18.49 -31.02 -12.26
N ILE A 94 17.79 -31.92 -11.56
CA ILE A 94 18.10 -33.36 -11.54
C ILE A 94 18.04 -33.97 -12.95
N GLU A 95 17.01 -33.63 -13.74
CA GLU A 95 16.89 -34.08 -15.13
C GLU A 95 18.10 -33.67 -15.97
N LEU A 96 18.53 -32.41 -15.86
CA LEU A 96 19.71 -31.89 -16.56
C LEU A 96 21.01 -32.58 -16.10
N VAL A 97 21.16 -32.83 -14.80
CA VAL A 97 22.29 -33.58 -14.25
C VAL A 97 22.34 -34.99 -14.82
N ASN A 98 21.22 -35.71 -14.78
CA ASN A 98 21.10 -37.09 -15.31
C ASN A 98 21.29 -37.14 -16.84
N ALA A 99 20.93 -36.07 -17.56
CA ALA A 99 21.20 -35.95 -18.99
C ALA A 99 22.68 -35.69 -19.34
N GLY A 100 23.54 -35.50 -18.32
CA GLY A 100 24.98 -35.28 -18.48
C GLY A 100 25.37 -33.82 -18.70
N PHE A 101 24.47 -32.85 -18.52
CA PHE A 101 24.74 -31.43 -18.73
C PHE A 101 25.89 -30.93 -17.83
N ALA A 102 25.82 -31.20 -16.52
CA ALA A 102 26.82 -30.72 -15.57
C ALA A 102 28.21 -31.32 -15.86
N ARG A 103 28.27 -32.61 -16.17
CA ARG A 103 29.51 -33.29 -16.57
C ARG A 103 30.13 -32.64 -17.80
N ALA A 104 29.34 -32.42 -18.86
CA ALA A 104 29.82 -31.82 -20.09
C ALA A 104 30.38 -30.40 -19.90
N VAL A 105 29.75 -29.59 -19.04
CA VAL A 105 30.27 -28.27 -18.68
C VAL A 105 31.58 -28.38 -17.91
N CYS A 106 31.67 -29.28 -16.92
CA CYS A 106 32.86 -29.38 -16.08
C CYS A 106 34.07 -29.97 -16.82
N GLU A 107 33.91 -30.96 -17.69
CA GLU A 107 35.03 -31.49 -18.50
C GLU A 107 35.67 -30.42 -19.42
N GLY A 108 34.89 -29.42 -19.84
CA GLY A 108 35.34 -28.37 -20.76
C GLY A 108 36.20 -27.27 -20.12
N PHE A 109 36.14 -27.08 -18.80
CA PHE A 109 36.70 -25.89 -18.12
C PHE A 109 37.38 -26.22 -16.80
N ASP A 110 38.41 -25.43 -16.48
CA ASP A 110 39.08 -25.51 -15.18
C ASP A 110 38.30 -24.72 -14.12
N PHE A 111 37.65 -23.62 -14.53
CA PHE A 111 36.78 -22.81 -13.68
C PHE A 111 35.45 -22.50 -14.36
N VAL A 112 34.36 -22.58 -13.58
CA VAL A 112 33.04 -22.06 -13.97
C VAL A 112 32.64 -21.00 -12.95
N ILE A 113 32.65 -19.73 -13.36
CA ILE A 113 32.23 -18.61 -12.53
C ILE A 113 30.75 -18.35 -12.80
N VAL A 114 29.92 -18.60 -11.79
CA VAL A 114 28.47 -18.34 -11.81
C VAL A 114 28.20 -16.98 -11.21
N SER A 115 27.54 -16.09 -11.94
CA SER A 115 27.27 -14.72 -11.51
C SER A 115 25.83 -14.30 -11.78
N ASP A 116 25.43 -13.15 -11.20
CA ASP A 116 24.08 -12.54 -11.25
C ASP A 116 22.95 -13.36 -10.62
N THR A 117 22.75 -14.61 -11.02
CA THR A 117 21.67 -15.44 -10.48
C THR A 117 22.15 -16.88 -10.26
N LEU A 118 22.62 -17.17 -9.05
CA LEU A 118 23.11 -18.50 -8.65
C LEU A 118 22.13 -19.65 -8.95
N PRO A 119 20.80 -19.50 -8.73
CA PRO A 119 19.83 -20.56 -9.05
C PRO A 119 19.83 -21.01 -10.51
N HIS A 120 20.26 -20.17 -11.47
CA HIS A 120 20.38 -20.58 -12.88
C HIS A 120 21.41 -21.69 -13.08
N ALA A 121 22.39 -21.81 -12.18
CA ALA A 121 23.41 -22.86 -12.19
C ALA A 121 23.10 -24.00 -11.21
N ARG A 122 21.85 -24.10 -10.71
CA ARG A 122 21.43 -25.17 -9.81
C ARG A 122 21.79 -26.59 -10.30
N PRO A 123 21.73 -26.95 -11.60
CA PRO A 123 22.21 -28.26 -12.07
C PRO A 123 23.69 -28.51 -11.75
N LEU A 124 24.54 -27.49 -11.90
CA LEU A 124 25.97 -27.61 -11.57
C LEU A 124 26.16 -27.83 -10.06
N ILE A 125 25.43 -27.08 -9.24
CA ILE A 125 25.50 -27.18 -7.77
C ILE A 125 24.96 -28.52 -7.27
N GLN A 126 23.82 -28.99 -7.79
CA GLN A 126 23.24 -30.29 -7.41
C GLN A 126 24.12 -31.46 -7.83
N SER A 127 24.82 -31.34 -8.96
CA SER A 127 25.74 -32.38 -9.41
C SER A 127 26.83 -32.71 -8.38
N LEU A 128 27.26 -31.74 -7.57
CA LEU A 128 28.31 -31.93 -6.55
C LEU A 128 27.93 -32.98 -5.48
N ILE A 129 26.63 -33.18 -5.27
CA ILE A 129 26.09 -34.13 -4.30
C ILE A 129 25.25 -35.24 -4.97
N ALA A 130 25.40 -35.42 -6.29
CA ALA A 130 24.71 -36.48 -7.01
C ALA A 130 25.07 -37.86 -6.43
N GLU A 131 24.08 -38.75 -6.35
CA GLU A 131 24.28 -40.11 -5.82
C GLU A 131 25.24 -40.90 -6.70
N GLN A 132 25.07 -40.82 -8.02
CA GLN A 132 25.93 -41.44 -9.01
C GLN A 132 27.19 -40.58 -9.24
N GLU A 133 28.36 -41.17 -9.01
CA GLU A 133 29.65 -40.49 -9.10
C GLU A 133 29.96 -39.95 -10.50
N GLU A 134 29.50 -40.65 -11.54
CA GLU A 134 29.64 -40.27 -12.96
C GLU A 134 28.85 -39.01 -13.33
N ASN A 135 27.82 -38.64 -12.55
CA ASN A 135 27.05 -37.42 -12.76
C ASN A 135 27.62 -36.23 -11.97
N ARG A 136 28.64 -36.45 -11.14
CA ARG A 136 29.26 -35.36 -10.37
C ARG A 136 30.13 -34.50 -11.27
N CYS A 137 30.02 -33.19 -11.10
CA CYS A 137 31.01 -32.26 -11.66
C CYS A 137 32.37 -32.50 -10.97
N GLN A 138 33.34 -33.03 -11.72
CA GLN A 138 34.69 -33.34 -11.25
C GLN A 138 35.73 -32.50 -11.99
N GLY A 139 36.87 -32.22 -11.35
CA GLY A 139 38.02 -31.54 -11.98
C GLY A 139 37.89 -30.03 -12.17
N THR A 140 36.68 -29.48 -12.16
CA THR A 140 36.41 -28.04 -12.28
C THR A 140 36.15 -27.39 -10.94
N ILE A 141 36.63 -26.17 -10.76
CA ILE A 141 36.26 -25.31 -9.63
C ILE A 141 35.06 -24.44 -10.02
N ILE A 142 33.95 -24.62 -9.31
CA ILE A 142 32.78 -23.75 -9.43
C ILE A 142 33.00 -22.55 -8.50
N VAL A 143 32.99 -21.34 -9.05
CA VAL A 143 33.04 -20.10 -8.28
C VAL A 143 31.64 -19.49 -8.26
N ALA A 144 30.99 -19.51 -7.11
CA ALA A 144 29.72 -18.80 -6.90
C ALA A 144 30.03 -17.33 -6.60
N GLU A 145 29.99 -16.47 -7.61
CA GLU A 145 30.13 -15.02 -7.51
C GLU A 145 28.78 -14.39 -7.20
N LEU A 146 28.50 -14.14 -5.92
CA LEU A 146 27.26 -13.53 -5.46
C LEU A 146 27.30 -12.03 -5.74
N THR A 147 26.68 -11.64 -6.85
CA THR A 147 26.47 -10.22 -7.23
C THR A 147 25.04 -9.75 -7.03
N ASN A 148 24.16 -10.65 -6.62
CA ASN A 148 22.76 -10.48 -6.28
C ASN A 148 22.43 -11.57 -5.22
N ARG A 149 21.22 -11.52 -4.66
CA ARG A 149 20.71 -12.53 -3.74
C ARG A 149 20.94 -13.95 -4.24
N PHE A 150 21.59 -14.77 -3.42
CA PHE A 150 21.89 -16.18 -3.75
C PHE A 150 20.63 -17.03 -4.03
N ASP A 151 19.46 -16.57 -3.59
CA ASP A 151 18.16 -17.21 -3.72
C ASP A 151 17.17 -16.44 -4.61
N TRP A 152 17.67 -15.50 -5.43
CA TRP A 152 16.86 -14.75 -6.37
C TRP A 152 16.15 -15.66 -7.39
N GLY A 153 14.82 -15.57 -7.48
CA GLY A 153 14.02 -16.33 -8.45
C GLY A 153 13.74 -17.80 -8.08
N VAL A 154 14.01 -18.21 -6.84
CA VAL A 154 13.76 -19.58 -6.39
C VAL A 154 12.28 -19.81 -6.06
N ALA A 155 11.65 -20.77 -6.74
CA ALA A 155 10.26 -21.15 -6.50
C ALA A 155 10.10 -22.17 -5.35
N ASP A 156 11.03 -23.11 -5.20
CA ASP A 156 11.03 -24.23 -4.25
C ASP A 156 12.08 -24.04 -3.15
N SER A 157 11.98 -22.91 -2.43
CA SER A 157 13.00 -22.42 -1.49
C SER A 157 13.47 -23.43 -0.44
N ASN A 158 12.59 -24.27 0.10
CA ASN A 158 12.98 -25.29 1.08
C ASN A 158 13.99 -26.30 0.53
N LEU A 159 13.81 -26.77 -0.72
CA LEU A 159 14.72 -27.73 -1.35
C LEU A 159 16.04 -27.03 -1.71
N TYR A 160 15.95 -25.81 -2.24
CA TYR A 160 17.13 -25.03 -2.60
C TYR A 160 17.99 -24.66 -1.37
N PHE A 161 17.38 -24.24 -0.27
CA PHE A 161 18.11 -23.92 0.97
C PHE A 161 18.77 -25.15 1.58
N LYS A 162 18.11 -26.31 1.50
CA LYS A 162 18.69 -27.60 1.90
C LYS A 162 19.91 -27.94 1.04
N LEU A 163 19.82 -27.77 -0.28
CA LEU A 163 20.95 -27.95 -1.19
C LEU A 163 22.14 -27.04 -0.82
N ILE A 164 21.89 -25.74 -0.64
CA ILE A 164 22.95 -24.76 -0.30
C ILE A 164 23.62 -25.11 1.03
N TRP A 165 22.84 -25.53 2.03
CA TRP A 165 23.38 -26.04 3.28
C TRP A 165 24.23 -27.29 3.08
N GLN A 166 23.77 -28.27 2.28
CA GLN A 166 24.50 -29.51 2.00
C GLN A 166 25.85 -29.23 1.32
N VAL A 167 25.87 -28.47 0.22
CA VAL A 167 27.12 -28.20 -0.51
C VAL A 167 28.11 -27.34 0.29
N SER A 168 27.61 -26.60 1.30
CA SER A 168 28.44 -25.79 2.19
C SER A 168 28.82 -26.48 3.50
N ASN A 169 28.29 -27.70 3.76
CA ASN A 169 28.59 -28.42 4.99
C ASN A 169 29.96 -29.12 4.88
N PRO A 170 30.94 -28.78 5.75
CA PRO A 170 32.27 -29.40 5.72
C PRO A 170 32.24 -30.92 5.84
N ALA A 171 31.21 -31.51 6.46
CA ALA A 171 31.04 -32.96 6.56
C ALA A 171 30.94 -33.64 5.18
N ASN A 172 30.45 -32.93 4.16
CA ASN A 172 30.31 -33.44 2.80
C ASN A 172 31.59 -33.33 1.96
N LYS A 173 32.65 -32.71 2.50
CA LYS A 173 34.00 -32.62 1.87
C LYS A 173 33.98 -32.10 0.42
N ILE A 174 33.04 -31.21 0.09
CA ILE A 174 32.99 -30.54 -1.22
C ILE A 174 34.10 -29.48 -1.25
N ILE A 175 35.11 -29.70 -2.08
CA ILE A 175 36.30 -28.82 -2.18
C ILE A 175 36.35 -28.00 -3.47
N ASN A 176 35.49 -28.32 -4.44
CA ASN A 176 35.46 -27.71 -5.76
C ASN A 176 34.37 -26.64 -5.91
N LEU A 177 33.86 -26.11 -4.80
CA LEU A 177 32.93 -24.98 -4.75
C LEU A 177 33.54 -23.86 -3.89
N VAL A 178 33.73 -22.69 -4.50
CA VAL A 178 34.30 -21.51 -3.86
C VAL A 178 33.28 -20.38 -3.86
N TRP A 179 33.20 -19.66 -2.75
CA TRP A 179 32.24 -18.57 -2.57
C TRP A 179 32.93 -17.21 -2.64
N VAL A 180 32.48 -16.39 -3.57
CA VAL A 180 32.91 -15.01 -3.76
C VAL A 180 31.68 -14.14 -3.64
N GLU A 181 31.78 -13.02 -2.93
CA GLU A 181 30.69 -12.05 -2.85
C GLU A 181 31.21 -10.66 -3.18
N ASN A 182 30.35 -9.82 -3.75
CA ASN A 182 30.69 -8.43 -4.02
C ASN A 182 30.33 -7.50 -2.86
N ASN A 183 29.49 -7.95 -1.93
CA ASN A 183 28.99 -7.19 -0.80
C ASN A 183 28.82 -8.11 0.43
N PRO A 184 28.99 -7.60 1.66
CA PRO A 184 28.94 -8.41 2.88
C PRO A 184 27.54 -8.90 3.29
N PHE A 185 26.46 -8.42 2.63
CA PHE A 185 25.11 -8.87 2.94
C PHE A 185 24.82 -10.29 2.45
N GLU A 186 25.43 -10.75 1.35
CA GLU A 186 25.07 -12.05 0.74
C GLU A 186 25.38 -13.23 1.66
N SER A 187 26.56 -13.27 2.27
CA SER A 187 26.96 -14.30 3.22
C SER A 187 26.10 -14.25 4.49
N ARG A 188 25.72 -13.05 4.94
CA ARG A 188 24.79 -12.89 6.06
C ARG A 188 23.40 -13.41 5.71
N ASN A 189 22.89 -13.07 4.53
CA ASN A 189 21.59 -13.52 4.05
C ASN A 189 21.54 -15.04 3.90
N MET A 190 22.59 -15.64 3.32
CA MET A 190 22.72 -17.09 3.20
C MET A 190 22.68 -17.78 4.57
N ALA A 191 23.41 -17.25 5.57
CA ALA A 191 23.39 -17.78 6.93
C ALA A 191 21.98 -17.73 7.53
N ASP A 192 21.26 -16.62 7.35
CA ASP A 192 19.91 -16.40 7.88
C ASP A 192 18.83 -17.23 7.19
N GLN A 193 19.05 -17.61 5.93
CA GLN A 193 18.11 -18.44 5.18
C GLN A 193 18.37 -19.94 5.33
N THR A 194 19.65 -20.33 5.45
CA THR A 194 20.08 -21.73 5.28
C THR A 194 20.93 -22.30 6.41
N MET A 195 21.47 -21.48 7.32
CA MET A 195 22.54 -21.85 8.27
C MET A 195 23.89 -22.23 7.62
N ALA A 196 24.04 -22.06 6.31
CA ALA A 196 25.32 -22.22 5.63
C ALA A 196 26.23 -21.03 5.94
N THR A 197 27.44 -21.31 6.42
CA THR A 197 28.49 -20.31 6.61
C THR A 197 29.83 -20.81 6.05
N PRO A 198 29.94 -20.94 4.72
CA PRO A 198 31.20 -21.30 4.07
C PRO A 198 32.24 -20.17 4.20
N ASP A 199 33.47 -20.44 3.78
CA ASP A 199 34.51 -19.43 3.64
C ASP A 199 34.22 -18.54 2.42
N PHE A 200 34.00 -17.24 2.66
CA PHE A 200 33.76 -16.22 1.64
C PHE A 200 35.00 -15.38 1.38
N ARG A 201 35.09 -14.91 0.13
CA ARG A 201 36.04 -13.89 -0.30
C ARG A 201 35.27 -12.68 -0.82
N LEU A 202 35.48 -11.50 -0.23
CA LEU A 202 34.90 -10.25 -0.71
C LEU A 202 35.73 -9.68 -1.86
N LEU A 203 35.18 -9.68 -3.07
CA LEU A 203 35.78 -9.09 -4.28
C LEU A 203 34.79 -8.11 -4.91
N ARG A 204 35.00 -6.82 -4.66
CA ARG A 204 34.12 -5.74 -5.15
C ARG A 204 34.28 -5.52 -6.67
N PRO A 205 33.27 -4.96 -7.36
CA PRO A 205 33.39 -4.66 -8.78
C PRO A 205 34.48 -3.64 -9.11
N MET A 206 35.00 -3.70 -10.33
CA MET A 206 36.08 -2.84 -10.81
C MET A 206 35.65 -1.37 -11.02
N GLY A 207 34.35 -1.05 -10.90
CA GLY A 207 33.82 0.27 -11.24
C GLY A 207 34.12 0.65 -12.69
N TYR A 208 34.16 -0.35 -13.59
CA TYR A 208 34.39 -0.17 -15.01
C TYR A 208 33.07 -0.05 -15.76
N THR A 209 32.96 0.92 -16.65
CA THR A 209 31.83 1.09 -17.55
C THR A 209 32.31 1.17 -19.00
N SER A 210 31.56 0.57 -19.91
CA SER A 210 31.75 0.72 -21.36
C SER A 210 30.78 1.71 -21.98
N VAL A 211 29.88 2.30 -21.17
CA VAL A 211 28.84 3.22 -21.64
C VAL A 211 29.49 4.57 -22.00
N PRO A 212 29.30 5.07 -23.23
CA PRO A 212 29.86 6.36 -23.64
C PRO A 212 29.19 7.52 -22.90
N ALA A 213 30.00 8.50 -22.50
CA ALA A 213 29.53 9.72 -21.86
C ALA A 213 28.74 10.60 -22.85
N ARG A 214 27.63 11.18 -22.39
CA ARG A 214 26.89 12.21 -23.13
C ARG A 214 27.56 13.57 -22.95
N ASN A 215 27.44 14.43 -23.95
CA ASN A 215 27.81 15.84 -23.80
C ASN A 215 26.63 16.60 -23.18
N LEU A 216 26.94 17.44 -22.19
CA LEU A 216 25.97 18.28 -21.50
C LEU A 216 26.31 19.74 -21.80
N SER A 217 25.29 20.57 -21.91
CA SER A 217 25.43 22.04 -21.92
C SER A 217 25.85 22.56 -20.54
N SER A 218 26.34 23.80 -20.48
CA SER A 218 26.70 24.43 -19.20
C SER A 218 25.50 24.51 -18.25
N GLU A 219 24.30 24.77 -18.77
CA GLU A 219 23.07 24.82 -17.97
C GLU A 219 22.71 23.45 -17.39
N GLU A 220 22.90 22.37 -18.15
CA GLU A 220 22.67 21.00 -17.65
C GLU A 220 23.67 20.62 -16.56
N CYS A 221 24.94 21.03 -16.68
CA CYS A 221 25.96 20.77 -15.67
C CYS A 221 25.61 21.37 -14.30
N ASP A 222 24.86 22.48 -14.25
CA ASP A 222 24.43 23.11 -13.00
C ASP A 222 23.24 22.41 -12.32
N ARG A 223 22.59 21.46 -13.00
CA ARG A 223 21.43 20.73 -12.48
C ARG A 223 21.83 19.54 -11.60
N VAL A 224 20.97 19.20 -10.66
CA VAL A 224 21.07 17.98 -9.84
C VAL A 224 20.41 16.82 -10.58
N ALA A 225 21.18 15.76 -10.81
CA ALA A 225 20.72 14.57 -11.52
C ALA A 225 19.95 13.62 -10.59
N VAL A 226 18.83 13.08 -11.08
CA VAL A 226 18.05 12.04 -10.42
C VAL A 226 17.68 10.98 -11.45
N PHE A 227 17.97 9.71 -11.15
CA PHE A 227 17.68 8.61 -12.07
C PHE A 227 16.24 8.13 -11.92
N ASN A 228 15.46 8.22 -13.01
CA ASN A 228 14.12 7.67 -13.12
C ASN A 228 14.13 6.35 -13.89
N ASP A 229 13.94 5.26 -13.14
CA ASP A 229 13.84 3.91 -13.69
C ASP A 229 12.47 3.61 -14.33
N GLY A 230 11.56 4.61 -14.34
CA GLY A 230 10.19 4.53 -14.83
C GLY A 230 9.21 3.94 -13.81
N LYS A 231 9.71 3.49 -12.64
CA LYS A 231 8.89 2.93 -11.58
C LYS A 231 8.94 3.77 -10.30
N TYR A 232 10.01 4.51 -9.96
CA TYR A 232 10.19 4.97 -8.56
C TYR A 232 10.78 6.37 -8.32
N VAL A 233 10.39 7.41 -9.07
CA VAL A 233 10.90 8.78 -8.83
C VAL A 233 9.85 9.81 -8.45
N SER A 234 8.57 9.46 -8.33
CA SER A 234 7.58 10.50 -8.07
C SER A 234 7.78 11.25 -6.73
N PRO A 235 7.95 10.58 -5.55
CA PRO A 235 7.90 11.34 -4.31
C PRO A 235 9.16 12.18 -4.17
N LEU A 236 10.33 11.61 -4.53
CA LEU A 236 11.59 12.32 -4.61
C LEU A 236 11.51 13.53 -5.56
N ARG A 237 10.99 13.32 -6.77
CA ARG A 237 10.81 14.39 -7.76
C ARG A 237 9.94 15.50 -7.20
N TYR A 238 8.78 15.15 -6.64
CA TYR A 238 7.87 16.11 -6.03
C TYR A 238 8.57 16.90 -4.92
N MET A 239 9.27 16.22 -4.02
CA MET A 239 9.96 16.88 -2.90
C MET A 239 11.04 17.85 -3.38
N LEU A 240 11.81 17.48 -4.40
CA LEU A 240 12.90 18.30 -4.95
C LEU A 240 12.41 19.46 -5.82
N GLU A 241 11.37 19.25 -6.64
CA GLU A 241 10.70 20.32 -7.40
C GLU A 241 10.08 21.34 -6.43
N ASP A 242 9.51 20.89 -5.31
CA ASP A 242 8.97 21.77 -4.26
C ASP A 242 10.04 22.62 -3.55
N PHE A 243 11.31 22.22 -3.62
CA PHE A 243 12.43 22.97 -3.04
C PHE A 243 13.10 23.94 -4.01
N ASP A 244 12.53 24.14 -5.21
CA ASP A 244 13.11 24.97 -6.28
C ASP A 244 14.54 24.55 -6.67
N ILE A 245 14.86 23.26 -6.54
CA ILE A 245 16.16 22.72 -6.95
C ILE A 245 16.13 22.47 -8.46
N PRO A 246 17.08 22.98 -9.27
CA PRO A 246 17.14 22.68 -10.70
C PRO A 246 17.46 21.20 -10.93
N LEU A 247 16.48 20.41 -11.38
CA LEU A 247 16.62 18.97 -11.56
C LEU A 247 16.84 18.56 -13.01
N GLN A 248 17.62 17.50 -13.17
CA GLN A 248 17.66 16.70 -14.40
C GLN A 248 17.16 15.29 -14.09
N ILE A 249 15.96 14.97 -14.58
CA ILE A 249 15.43 13.61 -14.52
C ILE A 249 16.07 12.80 -15.65
N LEU A 250 16.70 11.68 -15.29
CA LEU A 250 17.45 10.83 -16.20
C LEU A 250 16.68 9.55 -16.53
N ASP A 251 16.74 9.12 -17.79
CA ASP A 251 16.18 7.85 -18.25
C ASP A 251 17.20 6.69 -18.12
N ARG A 252 16.80 5.46 -18.49
CA ARG A 252 17.70 4.27 -18.50
C ARG A 252 18.98 4.43 -19.31
N ASN A 253 18.98 5.31 -20.31
CA ASN A 253 20.08 5.45 -21.26
C ASN A 253 21.00 6.64 -20.94
N TYR A 254 20.97 7.19 -19.72
CA TYR A 254 21.61 8.45 -19.29
C TYR A 254 23.13 8.62 -19.53
N GLY A 255 23.81 7.63 -20.13
CA GLY A 255 25.22 7.73 -20.51
C GLY A 255 26.20 7.39 -19.39
N GLY A 256 25.75 6.70 -18.35
CA GLY A 256 26.62 6.12 -17.32
C GLY A 256 27.30 7.13 -16.39
N PRO A 257 28.24 6.67 -15.54
CA PRO A 257 28.88 7.49 -14.50
C PRO A 257 29.70 8.66 -15.05
N LEU A 258 30.28 8.54 -16.25
CA LEU A 258 31.04 9.60 -16.90
C LEU A 258 30.16 10.75 -17.43
N THR A 259 28.86 10.51 -17.59
CA THR A 259 27.88 11.60 -17.75
C THR A 259 27.50 12.17 -16.37
N LEU A 260 27.27 11.31 -15.38
CA LEU A 260 26.85 11.74 -14.04
C LEU A 260 27.84 12.69 -13.36
N VAL A 261 29.15 12.47 -13.55
CA VAL A 261 30.19 13.35 -13.00
C VAL A 261 30.13 14.77 -13.58
N LYS A 262 29.44 15.01 -14.70
CA LYS A 262 29.31 16.35 -15.27
C LYS A 262 28.20 17.18 -14.59
N TYR A 263 27.22 16.55 -13.96
CA TYR A 263 26.17 17.23 -13.20
C TYR A 263 26.70 17.75 -11.86
N ARG A 264 26.02 18.76 -11.31
CA ARG A 264 26.33 19.40 -10.02
C ARG A 264 26.42 18.39 -8.88
N ALA A 265 25.45 17.48 -8.83
CA ALA A 265 25.37 16.37 -7.89
C ALA A 265 24.42 15.29 -8.44
N TYR A 266 24.44 14.10 -7.84
CA TYR A 266 23.51 13.00 -8.13
C TYR A 266 22.83 12.55 -6.83
N VAL A 267 21.49 12.55 -6.81
CA VAL A 267 20.72 12.02 -5.67
C VAL A 267 20.32 10.59 -5.98
N GLU A 268 20.77 9.67 -5.15
CA GLU A 268 20.49 8.24 -5.26
C GLU A 268 19.56 7.79 -4.14
N MET A 269 18.51 7.06 -4.51
CA MET A 269 17.67 6.32 -3.58
C MET A 269 17.98 4.84 -3.73
N PRO A 270 18.76 4.24 -2.81
CA PRO A 270 19.14 2.84 -2.90
C PRO A 270 17.90 1.94 -2.90
N TYR A 271 17.81 0.99 -3.84
CA TYR A 271 16.72 0.00 -3.88
C TYR A 271 17.21 -1.43 -3.55
N GLN A 272 18.54 -1.59 -3.42
CA GLN A 272 19.27 -2.81 -3.11
C GLN A 272 20.44 -2.50 -2.16
N VAL A 273 20.98 -3.55 -1.52
CA VAL A 273 22.14 -3.50 -0.60
C VAL A 273 23.42 -2.94 -1.24
N SER A 274 23.54 -3.16 -2.54
CA SER A 274 24.73 -2.87 -3.32
C SER A 274 24.32 -2.90 -4.78
N THR A 275 24.88 -2.00 -5.58
CA THR A 275 24.60 -1.97 -7.02
C THR A 275 25.90 -1.73 -7.78
N MET A 276 26.00 -2.27 -9.00
CA MET A 276 27.13 -1.97 -9.90
C MET A 276 27.30 -0.46 -10.11
N LYS A 277 26.19 0.28 -10.12
CA LYS A 277 26.15 1.74 -10.27
C LYS A 277 26.89 2.47 -9.15
N LEU A 278 26.77 2.03 -7.89
CA LEU A 278 27.50 2.63 -6.76
C LEU A 278 29.01 2.63 -7.01
N TYR A 279 29.53 1.47 -7.43
CA TYR A 279 30.95 1.26 -7.72
C TYR A 279 31.45 2.07 -8.90
N GLU A 280 30.67 2.09 -9.99
CA GLU A 280 30.93 2.90 -11.17
C GLU A 280 30.95 4.41 -10.86
N ASN A 281 30.02 4.87 -10.01
CA ASN A 281 29.92 6.26 -9.58
C ASN A 281 31.13 6.68 -8.72
N LEU A 282 31.51 5.86 -7.74
CA LEU A 282 32.68 6.12 -6.89
C LEU A 282 33.97 6.15 -7.73
N ALA A 283 34.11 5.20 -8.65
CA ALA A 283 35.27 5.12 -9.53
C ALA A 283 35.41 6.32 -10.48
N ALA A 284 34.30 6.95 -10.86
CA ALA A 284 34.27 8.13 -11.72
C ALA A 284 34.29 9.47 -10.95
N GLY A 285 34.11 9.45 -9.63
CA GLY A 285 34.06 10.67 -8.80
C GLY A 285 32.70 11.38 -8.85
N VAL A 286 31.60 10.63 -9.00
CA VAL A 286 30.25 11.21 -8.96
C VAL A 286 29.91 11.64 -7.53
N VAL A 287 29.58 12.93 -7.35
CA VAL A 287 29.11 13.48 -6.07
C VAL A 287 27.72 12.92 -5.77
N THR A 288 27.67 11.89 -4.93
CA THR A 288 26.46 11.09 -4.69
C THR A 288 25.88 11.36 -3.31
N PHE A 289 24.62 11.79 -3.27
CA PHE A 289 23.83 11.99 -2.06
C PHE A 289 22.88 10.80 -1.87
N ILE A 290 22.88 10.23 -0.67
CA ILE A 290 22.02 9.12 -0.26
C ILE A 290 21.39 9.41 1.10
N PRO A 291 20.20 8.90 1.41
CA PRO A 291 19.63 9.05 2.75
C PRO A 291 20.58 8.43 3.78
N SER A 292 20.64 8.97 5.00
CA SER A 292 21.28 8.28 6.12
C SER A 292 20.57 6.96 6.40
N SER A 293 21.21 6.01 7.09
CA SER A 293 20.58 4.71 7.34
C SER A 293 19.25 4.83 8.09
N LYS A 294 19.17 5.77 9.05
CA LYS A 294 17.93 6.08 9.78
C LYS A 294 16.86 6.65 8.85
N PHE A 295 17.23 7.61 7.99
CA PHE A 295 16.27 8.23 7.09
C PHE A 295 15.84 7.28 5.96
N LEU A 296 16.73 6.42 5.45
CA LEU A 296 16.38 5.35 4.50
C LEU A 296 15.33 4.41 5.11
N GLN A 297 15.52 3.99 6.36
CA GLN A 297 14.56 3.16 7.08
C GLN A 297 13.21 3.86 7.24
N GLU A 298 13.22 5.15 7.56
CA GLU A 298 12.00 5.97 7.63
C GLU A 298 11.28 6.02 6.27
N LEU A 299 12.00 6.30 5.18
CA LEU A 299 11.45 6.35 3.83
C LEU A 299 10.87 5.01 3.37
N ILE A 300 11.50 3.90 3.74
CA ILE A 300 10.99 2.54 3.51
C ILE A 300 9.68 2.33 4.28
N PHE A 301 9.63 2.69 5.56
CA PHE A 301 8.42 2.55 6.38
C PHE A 301 7.27 3.47 5.95
N LYS A 302 7.58 4.65 5.41
CA LYS A 302 6.62 5.56 4.78
C LYS A 302 6.27 5.17 3.34
N GLU A 303 6.83 4.08 2.80
CA GLU A 303 6.67 3.62 1.41
C GLU A 303 7.07 4.65 0.33
N PHE A 304 7.87 5.65 0.70
CA PHE A 304 8.51 6.58 -0.22
C PHE A 304 9.44 5.86 -1.19
N LEU A 305 10.06 4.78 -0.71
CA LEU A 305 11.05 4.00 -1.43
C LEU A 305 10.72 2.52 -1.32
N TRP A 306 10.69 1.86 -2.47
CA TRP A 306 10.68 0.41 -2.51
C TRP A 306 12.11 -0.11 -2.39
N PHE A 307 12.32 -1.01 -1.44
CA PHE A 307 13.61 -1.59 -1.16
C PHE A 307 13.45 -3.11 -1.06
N ILE A 308 14.32 -3.88 -1.71
CA ILE A 308 14.46 -5.32 -1.48
C ILE A 308 15.89 -5.59 -1.03
N PRO A 309 16.12 -6.34 0.07
CA PRO A 309 15.19 -7.22 0.78
C PRO A 309 14.78 -6.71 2.17
N THR A 310 13.68 -5.95 2.26
CA THR A 310 13.25 -5.25 3.48
C THR A 310 13.06 -6.15 4.69
N ALA A 311 12.46 -7.33 4.58
CA ALA A 311 12.22 -8.18 5.75
C ALA A 311 13.52 -8.87 6.24
N GLU A 312 14.40 -9.24 5.31
CA GLU A 312 15.68 -9.88 5.59
C GLU A 312 16.68 -8.92 6.25
N PHE A 313 16.59 -7.61 5.98
CA PHE A 313 17.37 -6.58 6.66
C PHE A 313 17.16 -6.55 8.17
N PHE A 314 15.95 -6.78 8.63
CA PHE A 314 15.65 -6.72 10.07
C PHE A 314 16.10 -7.98 10.81
N ARG A 315 16.74 -8.94 10.12
CA ARG A 315 17.31 -10.16 10.68
C ARG A 315 18.80 -10.04 11.01
N THR A 316 19.44 -8.94 10.62
CA THR A 316 20.89 -8.74 10.75
C THR A 316 21.25 -8.10 12.10
N GLY A 317 20.96 -8.73 13.24
CA GLY A 317 21.41 -8.26 14.57
C GLY A 317 22.78 -8.81 14.96
N ALA A 318 23.56 -8.06 15.75
CA ALA A 318 24.74 -8.64 16.41
C ALA A 318 24.30 -9.53 17.60
N PRO A 319 25.04 -10.58 17.95
CA PRO A 319 24.76 -11.34 19.17
C PRO A 319 24.73 -10.40 20.39
N GLY A 320 23.59 -10.32 21.08
CA GLY A 320 23.42 -9.48 22.27
C GLY A 320 22.84 -8.07 22.03
N THR A 321 22.48 -7.70 20.79
CA THR A 321 21.77 -6.43 20.52
C THR A 321 20.27 -6.62 20.41
N THR A 322 19.49 -5.61 20.82
CA THR A 322 18.01 -5.63 20.77
C THR A 322 17.42 -5.12 19.45
N GLY A 323 18.25 -4.70 18.48
CA GLY A 323 17.81 -4.15 17.19
C GLY A 323 18.65 -4.61 15.99
N PRO A 324 18.19 -4.34 14.76
CA PRO A 324 18.89 -4.72 13.54
C PRO A 324 20.09 -3.81 13.27
N ASP A 325 21.20 -4.41 12.84
CA ASP A 325 22.47 -3.78 12.44
C ASP A 325 22.71 -4.06 10.95
N TRP A 326 21.78 -3.59 10.12
CA TRP A 326 21.75 -3.84 8.68
C TRP A 326 22.64 -2.88 7.90
N ALA A 327 22.79 -1.65 8.38
CA ALA A 327 23.56 -0.62 7.69
C ALA A 327 25.01 -1.05 7.44
N ARG A 328 25.66 -1.73 8.40
CA ARG A 328 27.03 -2.25 8.23
C ARG A 328 27.19 -3.26 7.09
N HIS A 329 26.09 -3.92 6.69
CA HIS A 329 26.09 -4.93 5.63
C HIS A 329 25.75 -4.35 4.26
N MET A 330 25.46 -3.05 4.18
CA MET A 330 25.10 -2.36 2.96
C MET A 330 26.26 -1.46 2.52
N ASP A 331 26.73 -1.62 1.28
CA ASP A 331 27.94 -0.93 0.81
C ASP A 331 27.78 0.60 0.84
N TYR A 332 26.57 1.11 0.66
CA TYR A 332 26.24 2.53 0.81
C TYR A 332 26.60 3.12 2.19
N TYR A 333 26.71 2.29 3.23
CA TYR A 333 27.08 2.71 4.60
C TYR A 333 28.34 2.04 5.11
N HIS A 334 29.03 1.24 4.28
CA HIS A 334 30.23 0.53 4.69
C HIS A 334 31.38 1.53 5.00
N PRO A 335 32.15 1.35 6.09
CA PRO A 335 33.20 2.29 6.50
C PRO A 335 34.26 2.59 5.42
N ASP A 336 34.54 1.62 4.53
CA ASP A 336 35.46 1.82 3.40
C ASP A 336 34.95 2.84 2.37
N LEU A 337 33.63 2.93 2.17
CA LEU A 337 33.01 3.71 1.09
C LEU A 337 32.34 4.98 1.59
N SER A 338 31.89 5.00 2.85
CA SER A 338 31.18 6.13 3.46
C SER A 338 31.93 7.48 3.46
N PRO A 339 33.28 7.54 3.49
CA PRO A 339 33.99 8.81 3.33
C PRO A 339 33.74 9.49 1.97
N TYR A 340 33.33 8.74 0.95
CA TYR A 340 33.15 9.18 -0.43
C TYR A 340 31.67 9.36 -0.82
N LEU A 341 30.77 9.31 0.15
CA LEU A 341 29.32 9.49 -0.02
C LEU A 341 28.82 10.64 0.86
N TYR A 342 27.72 11.26 0.45
CA TYR A 342 27.01 12.27 1.23
C TYR A 342 25.72 11.71 1.80
N TYR A 343 25.49 11.94 3.09
CA TYR A 343 24.29 11.49 3.79
C TYR A 343 23.40 12.67 4.15
N PHE A 344 22.09 12.49 3.99
CA PHE A 344 21.07 13.43 4.46
C PHE A 344 20.05 12.74 5.37
N ASP A 345 19.60 13.45 6.40
CA ASP A 345 18.72 12.91 7.46
C ASP A 345 17.26 13.34 7.32
N SER A 346 16.99 14.31 6.44
CA SER A 346 15.65 14.77 6.09
C SER A 346 15.64 15.41 4.69
N TRP A 347 14.46 15.72 4.20
CA TRP A 347 14.27 16.46 2.96
C TRP A 347 14.86 17.88 3.04
N GLU A 348 14.73 18.54 4.19
CA GLU A 348 15.29 19.87 4.45
C GLU A 348 16.82 19.85 4.53
N HIS A 349 17.40 18.82 5.15
CA HIS A 349 18.85 18.64 5.18
C HIS A 349 19.40 18.42 3.76
N LEU A 350 18.70 17.64 2.92
CA LEU A 350 19.07 17.49 1.51
C LEU A 350 19.01 18.83 0.75
N ARG A 351 17.95 19.62 0.97
CA ARG A 351 17.84 20.97 0.40
C ARG A 351 19.03 21.84 0.80
N GLU A 352 19.34 21.92 2.09
CA GLU A 352 20.46 22.71 2.61
C GLU A 352 21.79 22.33 1.94
N GLN A 353 22.07 21.03 1.83
CA GLN A 353 23.28 20.52 1.19
C GLN A 353 23.36 20.83 -0.30
N LEU A 354 22.24 20.77 -1.03
CA LEU A 354 22.20 20.99 -2.49
C LEU A 354 22.13 22.48 -2.88
N SER A 355 21.53 23.33 -2.04
CA SER A 355 21.41 24.77 -2.26
C SER A 355 22.71 25.55 -2.00
N GLY A 356 23.67 24.96 -1.29
CA GLY A 356 24.98 25.57 -1.04
C GLY A 356 25.81 25.76 -2.33
N PRO A 357 26.79 26.70 -2.36
CA PRO A 357 27.56 27.01 -3.56
C PRO A 357 28.46 25.86 -4.03
N ASN A 358 28.97 25.04 -3.11
CA ASN A 358 29.73 23.83 -3.39
C ASN A 358 29.08 22.61 -2.73
N PRO A 359 28.44 21.71 -3.50
CA PRO A 359 27.86 20.47 -2.96
C PRO A 359 28.91 19.39 -2.66
N ASP A 360 30.19 19.60 -2.98
CA ASP A 360 31.28 18.62 -2.79
C ASP A 360 32.40 19.14 -1.85
N PRO A 361 32.13 19.42 -0.56
CA PRO A 361 33.16 19.86 0.38
C PRO A 361 34.22 18.79 0.73
N LYS A 362 33.97 17.50 0.46
CA LYS A 362 34.89 16.38 0.69
C LYS A 362 35.79 16.13 -0.52
N ASN A 363 35.57 16.86 -1.61
CA ASN A 363 36.29 16.71 -2.87
C ASN A 363 36.22 15.27 -3.41
N VAL A 364 35.03 14.64 -3.32
CA VAL A 364 34.71 13.28 -3.77
C VAL A 364 35.09 13.11 -5.24
N ARG A 365 34.89 14.14 -6.07
CA ARG A 365 35.27 14.12 -7.49
C ARG A 365 36.72 13.71 -7.73
N ILE A 366 37.61 14.07 -6.83
CA ILE A 366 39.04 13.78 -6.92
C ILE A 366 39.41 12.60 -6.01
N ASN A 367 38.95 12.62 -4.77
CA ASN A 367 39.39 11.68 -3.74
C ASN A 367 38.82 10.27 -3.93
N ALA A 368 37.59 10.13 -4.44
CA ALA A 368 36.96 8.83 -4.62
C ALA A 368 37.65 7.99 -5.71
N PRO A 369 37.94 8.50 -6.92
CA PRO A 369 38.69 7.74 -7.93
C PRO A 369 40.07 7.27 -7.45
N ILE A 370 40.80 8.11 -6.71
CA ILE A 370 42.12 7.77 -6.15
C ILE A 370 42.01 6.57 -5.20
N TYR A 371 41.06 6.62 -4.27
CA TYR A 371 40.84 5.52 -3.35
C TYR A 371 40.32 4.26 -4.06
N TYR A 372 39.44 4.44 -5.05
CA TYR A 372 38.84 3.34 -5.79
C TYR A 372 39.87 2.53 -6.58
N GLU A 373 40.97 3.15 -7.02
CA GLU A 373 42.08 2.41 -7.64
C GLU A 373 42.70 1.38 -6.68
N SER A 374 42.72 1.66 -5.36
CA SER A 374 43.16 0.66 -4.38
C SER A 374 42.20 -0.54 -4.29
N ILE A 375 40.89 -0.32 -4.45
CA ILE A 375 39.88 -1.39 -4.49
C ILE A 375 40.06 -2.24 -5.75
N ARG A 376 40.34 -1.61 -6.90
CA ARG A 376 40.63 -2.32 -8.16
C ARG A 376 41.83 -3.23 -8.04
N LEU A 377 42.94 -2.74 -7.49
CA LEU A 377 44.16 -3.53 -7.29
C LEU A 377 43.94 -4.70 -6.31
N LYS A 378 43.18 -4.48 -5.23
CA LYS A 378 42.78 -5.54 -4.29
C LYS A 378 41.91 -6.60 -4.97
N THR A 379 40.96 -6.18 -5.80
CA THR A 379 40.06 -7.09 -6.54
C THR A 379 40.82 -7.94 -7.54
N LEU A 380 41.69 -7.32 -8.37
CA LEU A 380 42.51 -8.03 -9.35
C LEU A 380 43.47 -9.02 -8.69
N SER A 381 44.17 -8.57 -7.64
CA SER A 381 45.05 -9.45 -6.88
C SER A 381 44.25 -10.58 -6.21
N GLY A 382 43.04 -10.30 -5.73
CA GLY A 382 42.14 -11.29 -5.16
C GLY A 382 41.73 -12.38 -6.15
N TRP A 383 41.39 -12.02 -7.40
CA TRP A 383 41.12 -12.97 -8.47
C TRP A 383 42.38 -13.75 -8.88
N ALA A 384 43.52 -13.09 -9.08
CA ALA A 384 44.78 -13.74 -9.40
C ALA A 384 45.20 -14.75 -8.31
N ASN A 385 45.08 -14.37 -7.04
CA ASN A 385 45.37 -15.24 -5.89
C ASN A 385 44.37 -16.40 -5.78
N LEU A 386 43.10 -16.22 -6.17
CA LEU A 386 42.13 -17.32 -6.23
C LEU A 386 42.58 -18.37 -7.24
N PHE A 387 42.92 -17.98 -8.46
CA PHE A 387 43.45 -18.91 -9.46
C PHE A 387 44.77 -19.56 -9.00
N GLY A 388 45.64 -18.75 -8.38
CA GLY A 388 46.89 -19.21 -7.76
C GLY A 388 46.72 -20.29 -6.71
N SER A 389 45.67 -20.22 -5.90
CA SER A 389 45.38 -21.23 -4.88
C SER A 389 45.06 -22.63 -5.44
N PHE A 390 44.77 -22.71 -6.74
CA PHE A 390 44.53 -23.96 -7.48
C PHE A 390 45.66 -24.28 -8.47
N GLY A 391 46.84 -23.67 -8.31
CA GLY A 391 48.05 -24.04 -9.06
C GLY A 391 48.29 -23.27 -10.35
N PHE A 392 47.53 -22.22 -10.64
CA PHE A 392 47.73 -21.38 -11.84
C PHE A 392 48.59 -20.15 -11.52
N THR A 393 49.62 -19.88 -12.31
CA THR A 393 50.37 -18.62 -12.21
C THR A 393 49.66 -17.54 -13.00
N VAL A 394 49.00 -16.60 -12.30
CA VAL A 394 48.25 -15.50 -12.91
C VAL A 394 48.89 -14.17 -12.58
N LEU A 395 49.19 -13.38 -13.61
CA LEU A 395 49.73 -12.03 -13.49
C LEU A 395 48.60 -10.99 -13.58
N VAL A 396 48.79 -9.85 -12.93
CA VAL A 396 47.94 -8.66 -13.04
C VAL A 396 48.70 -7.62 -13.87
N ASP A 397 48.20 -7.30 -15.06
CA ASP A 397 48.86 -6.41 -16.03
C ASP A 397 50.36 -6.75 -16.20
N GLU A 398 50.63 -8.03 -16.49
CA GLU A 398 51.98 -8.59 -16.71
C GLU A 398 52.91 -8.54 -15.48
N LYS A 399 52.37 -8.27 -14.28
CA LYS A 399 53.13 -8.24 -13.02
C LYS A 399 52.56 -9.21 -11.99
N PRO A 400 53.36 -9.71 -11.05
CA PRO A 400 52.83 -10.48 -9.93
C PRO A 400 51.77 -9.67 -9.15
N PRO A 401 50.76 -10.34 -8.55
CA PRO A 401 49.74 -9.66 -7.76
C PRO A 401 50.39 -8.86 -6.62
N GLN A 402 50.06 -7.56 -6.57
CA GLN A 402 50.73 -6.60 -5.67
C GLN A 402 50.14 -6.60 -4.26
N GLN A 403 48.95 -7.17 -4.07
CA GLN A 403 48.27 -7.24 -2.78
C GLN A 403 48.25 -8.68 -2.26
N PRO A 404 48.32 -8.89 -0.94
CA PRO A 404 48.17 -10.21 -0.34
C PRO A 404 46.78 -10.80 -0.66
N PRO A 405 46.61 -12.13 -0.56
CA PRO A 405 45.32 -12.76 -0.74
C PRO A 405 44.27 -12.12 0.16
N SER A 406 43.11 -11.77 -0.40
CA SER A 406 41.97 -11.29 0.41
C SER A 406 41.68 -12.32 1.51
N PRO A 407 41.50 -11.89 2.77
CA PRO A 407 41.24 -12.81 3.86
C PRO A 407 39.91 -13.54 3.63
N LEU A 408 39.90 -14.83 3.94
CA LEU A 408 38.66 -15.60 4.02
C LEU A 408 37.93 -15.26 5.32
N TYR A 409 36.61 -15.19 5.27
CA TYR A 409 35.78 -15.02 6.46
C TYR A 409 34.50 -15.85 6.39
N LYS A 410 33.84 -15.99 7.54
CA LYS A 410 32.56 -16.70 7.67
C LYS A 410 31.54 -15.77 8.30
N ALA A 411 30.32 -15.78 7.76
CA ALA A 411 29.18 -15.20 8.44
C ALA A 411 28.92 -15.93 9.77
N SER A 412 28.44 -15.20 10.78
CA SER A 412 27.95 -15.79 12.01
C SER A 412 26.64 -16.54 11.76
N LEU A 413 26.43 -17.64 12.50
CA LEU A 413 25.12 -18.30 12.52
C LEU A 413 24.06 -17.33 13.08
N PRO A 414 22.78 -17.50 12.69
CA PRO A 414 21.67 -16.81 13.34
C PRO A 414 21.73 -17.03 14.85
N SER A 415 21.44 -16.01 15.66
CA SER A 415 21.62 -16.06 17.12
C SER A 415 20.82 -17.16 17.82
N ILE A 416 19.71 -17.58 17.22
CA ILE A 416 18.87 -18.70 17.70
C ILE A 416 19.53 -20.07 17.48
N ILE A 417 20.48 -20.18 16.54
CA ILE A 417 21.17 -21.41 16.17
C ILE A 417 22.51 -21.48 16.91
N LYS A 418 22.53 -22.27 17.99
CA LYS A 418 23.72 -22.40 18.87
C LYS A 418 24.89 -23.14 18.22
N LYS A 419 24.60 -24.13 17.37
CA LYS A 419 25.61 -24.97 16.72
C LYS A 419 25.13 -25.35 15.32
N ARG A 420 26.08 -25.42 14.38
CA ARG A 420 25.82 -25.92 13.04
C ARG A 420 25.32 -27.38 13.10
N PRO A 421 24.24 -27.73 12.39
CA PRO A 421 23.79 -29.11 12.29
C PRO A 421 24.87 -30.02 11.67
N SER A 422 25.03 -31.24 12.18
CA SER A 422 26.04 -32.21 11.71
C SER A 422 25.59 -32.99 10.48
N ASP A 423 24.29 -33.26 10.37
CA ASP A 423 23.68 -34.15 9.39
C ASP A 423 22.30 -33.64 8.99
N LEU A 424 21.67 -34.34 8.03
CA LEU A 424 20.40 -33.94 7.42
C LEU A 424 19.25 -33.91 8.42
N LYS A 425 19.22 -34.86 9.36
CA LYS A 425 18.16 -34.97 10.36
C LYS A 425 18.26 -33.82 11.36
N ALA A 426 19.46 -33.50 11.80
CA ALA A 426 19.72 -32.33 12.64
C ALA A 426 19.39 -31.02 11.92
N TYR A 427 19.66 -30.94 10.61
CA TYR A 427 19.32 -29.78 9.79
C TYR A 427 17.81 -29.56 9.71
N GLU A 428 17.04 -30.60 9.41
CA GLU A 428 15.58 -30.51 9.29
C GLU A 428 14.93 -30.04 10.60
N HIS A 429 15.44 -30.51 11.75
CA HIS A 429 14.98 -30.02 13.05
C HIS A 429 15.35 -28.55 13.29
N ALA A 430 16.61 -28.16 13.04
CA ALA A 430 17.06 -26.79 13.24
C ALA A 430 16.40 -25.79 12.26
N TYR A 431 16.03 -26.25 11.07
CA TYR A 431 15.36 -25.43 10.06
C TYR A 431 13.94 -25.02 10.48
N LEU A 432 13.24 -25.87 11.26
CA LEU A 432 11.95 -25.48 11.88
C LEU A 432 12.14 -24.32 12.86
N THR A 433 13.14 -24.41 13.75
CA THR A 433 13.49 -23.31 14.67
C THR A 433 13.87 -22.03 13.91
N LEU A 434 14.64 -22.16 12.83
CA LEU A 434 15.02 -21.03 11.98
C LEU A 434 13.78 -20.38 11.34
N ARG A 435 12.82 -21.18 10.86
CA ARG A 435 11.57 -20.68 10.27
C ARG A 435 10.74 -19.89 11.27
N GLU A 436 10.52 -20.43 12.47
CA GLU A 436 9.80 -19.73 13.53
C GLU A 436 10.49 -18.40 13.92
N TRP A 437 11.82 -18.38 13.95
CA TRP A 437 12.56 -17.15 14.18
C TRP A 437 12.39 -16.13 13.05
N LYS A 438 12.43 -16.56 11.78
CA LYS A 438 12.16 -15.69 10.63
C LYS A 438 10.75 -15.11 10.68
N ASP A 439 9.75 -15.91 11.04
CA ASP A 439 8.36 -15.47 11.16
C ASP A 439 8.23 -14.39 12.25
N LYS A 440 8.84 -14.60 13.43
CA LYS A 440 8.90 -13.59 14.51
C LYS A 440 9.62 -12.30 14.08
N CYS A 441 10.70 -12.39 13.31
CA CYS A 441 11.37 -11.20 12.77
C CYS A 441 10.48 -10.44 11.79
N ASN A 442 9.71 -11.15 10.95
CA ASN A 442 8.75 -10.53 10.04
C ASN A 442 7.61 -9.85 10.81
N GLU A 443 7.10 -10.48 11.88
CA GLU A 443 6.11 -9.88 12.79
C GLU A 443 6.64 -8.62 13.45
N LEU A 444 7.90 -8.64 13.93
CA LEU A 444 8.54 -7.45 14.49
C LEU A 444 8.69 -6.33 13.45
N TYR A 445 9.13 -6.65 12.23
CA TYR A 445 9.22 -5.70 11.13
C TYR A 445 7.85 -5.08 10.83
N ASN A 446 6.81 -5.91 10.68
CA ASN A 446 5.45 -5.44 10.44
C ASN A 446 4.98 -4.55 11.60
N SER A 447 5.23 -4.94 12.86
CA SER A 447 4.90 -4.13 14.03
C SER A 447 5.66 -2.81 14.06
N MET A 448 6.95 -2.77 13.70
CA MET A 448 7.74 -1.53 13.66
C MET A 448 7.30 -0.61 12.52
N ARG A 449 6.99 -1.18 11.36
CA ARG A 449 6.41 -0.46 10.22
C ARG A 449 5.04 0.10 10.60
N ASP A 450 4.19 -0.73 11.19
CA ASP A 450 2.79 -0.42 11.44
C ASP A 450 2.57 0.40 12.69
N ASN A 451 3.50 0.43 13.67
CA ASN A 451 3.42 1.25 14.89
C ASN A 451 4.47 2.40 14.95
N GLY A 452 5.19 2.62 13.84
CA GLY A 452 6.34 3.54 13.77
C GLY A 452 6.10 4.77 12.87
N PRO A 453 7.07 5.16 12.03
CA PRO A 453 7.01 6.37 11.18
C PRO A 453 5.87 6.40 10.15
N ARG A 454 5.20 5.27 9.89
CA ARG A 454 4.03 5.19 9.01
C ARG A 454 2.90 6.12 9.45
N PHE A 455 2.83 6.47 10.73
CA PHE A 455 1.88 7.45 11.27
C PHE A 455 2.38 8.89 11.33
N ARG A 456 3.61 9.18 10.87
CA ARG A 456 4.24 10.51 10.91
C ARG A 456 4.58 11.02 9.51
N VAL A 457 3.60 10.95 8.62
CA VAL A 457 3.69 11.49 7.26
C VAL A 457 3.20 12.93 7.29
N THR A 458 4.02 13.88 6.83
CA THR A 458 3.64 15.29 6.73
C THR A 458 2.69 15.53 5.57
N ALA A 459 1.93 16.64 5.58
CA ALA A 459 1.06 17.02 4.46
C ALA A 459 1.81 17.12 3.11
N LYS A 460 3.06 17.60 3.14
CA LYS A 460 3.93 17.66 1.97
C LYS A 460 4.28 16.25 1.46
N GLU A 461 4.63 15.35 2.37
CA GLU A 461 4.90 13.96 2.03
C GLU A 461 3.67 13.20 1.53
N LEU A 462 2.47 13.46 2.08
CA LEU A 462 1.21 12.93 1.59
C LEU A 462 0.94 13.34 0.14
N THR A 463 1.23 14.61 -0.18
CA THR A 463 1.10 15.11 -1.56
C THR A 463 2.11 14.43 -2.50
N ALA A 464 3.35 14.24 -2.04
CA ALA A 464 4.38 13.51 -2.79
C ALA A 464 3.98 12.04 -3.07
N LEU A 465 3.36 11.38 -2.10
CA LEU A 465 2.82 10.03 -2.26
C LEU A 465 1.60 9.99 -3.19
N GLN A 466 0.74 11.00 -3.19
CA GLN A 466 -0.34 11.10 -4.18
C GLN A 466 0.22 11.25 -5.60
N TYR A 467 1.25 12.09 -5.77
CA TYR A 467 1.95 12.27 -7.04
C TYR A 467 2.54 10.95 -7.58
N LYS A 468 2.86 9.99 -6.68
CA LYS A 468 3.32 8.62 -7.03
C LYS A 468 2.29 7.86 -7.79
N ILE A 469 1.09 7.87 -7.26
CA ILE A 469 0.03 7.08 -7.81
C ILE A 469 -0.44 7.67 -9.14
N TRP A 470 -0.40 9.00 -9.26
CA TRP A 470 -0.61 9.71 -10.53
C TRP A 470 0.35 9.25 -11.65
N LEU A 471 1.64 9.10 -11.36
CA LEU A 471 2.62 8.63 -12.37
C LEU A 471 2.54 7.12 -12.69
N PHE A 472 2.04 6.29 -11.78
CA PHE A 472 1.90 4.85 -12.00
C PHE A 472 0.71 4.47 -12.87
N GLU A 473 -0.34 5.30 -12.89
CA GLU A 473 -1.42 5.16 -13.87
C GLU A 473 -0.86 5.47 -15.25
N THR A 474 -0.79 4.45 -16.11
CA THR A 474 -0.19 4.58 -17.44
C THR A 474 -0.93 5.69 -18.20
N PRO A 475 -0.25 6.72 -18.77
CA PRO A 475 -0.90 7.81 -19.51
C PRO A 475 -1.62 7.38 -20.81
N ARG A 476 -1.88 6.08 -21.00
CA ARG A 476 -2.45 5.51 -22.22
C ARG A 476 -3.97 5.38 -22.21
N GLN A 477 -4.68 5.74 -21.13
CA GLN A 477 -6.14 5.57 -21.11
C GLN A 477 -7.01 6.80 -20.78
N SER A 478 -6.45 7.91 -20.29
CA SER A 478 -7.15 9.20 -20.23
C SER A 478 -6.24 10.25 -19.61
N GLU A 479 -6.25 11.46 -20.17
CA GLU A 479 -5.67 12.63 -19.51
C GLU A 479 -6.41 12.81 -18.16
N LEU A 480 -5.66 12.94 -17.07
CA LEU A 480 -6.17 13.04 -15.71
C LEU A 480 -6.47 14.50 -15.36
N ILE A 481 -7.50 14.74 -14.55
CA ILE A 481 -7.75 16.09 -14.02
C ILE A 481 -6.64 16.43 -13.02
N ASP A 482 -5.81 17.41 -13.39
CA ASP A 482 -4.84 18.06 -12.52
C ASP A 482 -5.23 19.52 -12.39
N PHE A 483 -5.64 19.95 -11.19
CA PHE A 483 -5.88 21.35 -10.91
C PHE A 483 -4.56 22.10 -10.66
N GLY A 484 -3.48 21.39 -10.31
CA GLY A 484 -2.18 21.97 -9.97
C GLY A 484 -2.13 22.54 -8.56
N LYS A 485 -0.93 22.53 -7.96
CA LYS A 485 -0.67 22.90 -6.55
C LYS A 485 -1.23 24.27 -6.13
N HIS A 486 -1.18 25.28 -7.02
CA HIS A 486 -1.69 26.63 -6.73
C HIS A 486 -3.21 26.73 -6.79
N VAL A 487 -3.87 25.93 -7.62
CA VAL A 487 -5.33 25.91 -7.67
C VAL A 487 -5.87 25.11 -6.50
N ASP A 488 -5.21 24.02 -6.10
CA ASP A 488 -5.66 23.17 -5.00
C ASP A 488 -5.86 23.94 -3.67
N SER A 489 -4.91 24.79 -3.27
CA SER A 489 -5.00 25.55 -2.02
C SER A 489 -6.02 26.69 -2.09
N VAL A 490 -6.11 27.37 -3.23
CA VAL A 490 -7.08 28.44 -3.45
C VAL A 490 -8.50 27.86 -3.59
N ALA A 491 -8.62 26.65 -4.13
CA ALA A 491 -9.90 26.01 -4.39
C ALA A 491 -10.60 25.53 -3.12
N ASP A 492 -9.87 25.02 -2.12
CA ASP A 492 -10.52 24.55 -0.89
C ASP A 492 -11.29 25.66 -0.18
N ALA A 493 -10.62 26.76 0.15
CA ALA A 493 -11.22 27.84 0.90
C ALA A 493 -12.39 28.47 0.14
N LYS A 494 -12.24 28.67 -1.18
CA LYS A 494 -13.32 29.22 -2.02
C LYS A 494 -14.52 28.28 -2.15
N LEU A 495 -14.28 26.98 -2.37
CA LEU A 495 -15.36 25.99 -2.49
C LEU A 495 -16.08 25.79 -1.15
N VAL A 496 -15.36 25.71 -0.02
CA VAL A 496 -15.95 25.59 1.32
C VAL A 496 -16.85 26.79 1.62
N LEU A 497 -16.39 28.02 1.36
CA LEU A 497 -17.21 29.22 1.55
C LEU A 497 -18.50 29.21 0.73
N LEU A 498 -18.43 28.80 -0.55
CA LEU A 498 -19.63 28.69 -1.40
C LEU A 498 -20.61 27.64 -0.86
N LEU A 499 -20.07 26.54 -0.32
CA LEU A 499 -20.87 25.47 0.27
C LEU A 499 -21.54 25.91 1.57
N ASP A 500 -20.84 26.62 2.45
CA ASP A 500 -21.35 27.17 3.71
C ASP A 500 -22.49 28.16 3.44
N ALA A 501 -22.30 29.08 2.49
CA ALA A 501 -23.36 29.98 2.09
C ALA A 501 -24.57 29.24 1.50
N SER A 502 -24.35 28.18 0.72
CA SER A 502 -25.45 27.37 0.19
C SER A 502 -26.18 26.53 1.26
N ASN A 503 -25.61 26.39 2.46
CA ASN A 503 -26.27 25.83 3.64
C ASN A 503 -27.01 26.89 4.47
N GLY A 504 -26.91 28.17 4.14
CA GLY A 504 -27.49 29.26 4.94
C GLY A 504 -26.55 29.80 6.03
N GLU A 505 -25.29 29.36 6.07
CA GLU A 505 -24.31 29.84 7.05
C GLU A 505 -23.67 31.14 6.55
N THR A 506 -23.89 32.25 7.26
CA THR A 506 -23.20 33.51 7.00
C THR A 506 -21.85 33.49 7.71
N GLY A 507 -20.75 33.45 6.95
CA GLY A 507 -19.40 33.41 7.52
C GLY A 507 -19.18 34.48 8.59
N THR A 508 -18.87 34.04 9.81
CA THR A 508 -18.31 34.90 10.85
C THR A 508 -16.91 35.34 10.42
N GLU A 509 -16.63 36.63 10.60
CA GLU A 509 -15.37 37.36 10.37
C GLU A 509 -14.16 36.50 9.97
N ALA A 510 -13.71 36.71 8.73
CA ALA A 510 -12.62 35.98 8.10
C ALA A 510 -11.31 36.05 8.91
N GLY A 511 -10.64 34.90 9.07
CA GLY A 511 -9.20 34.87 9.31
C GLY A 511 -8.44 35.48 8.11
N ASP A 512 -7.21 35.94 8.37
CA ASP A 512 -6.37 36.83 7.56
C ASP A 512 -6.02 36.43 6.10
N GLY A 513 -6.75 35.50 5.46
CA GLY A 513 -6.43 34.97 4.11
C GLY A 513 -7.57 34.97 3.08
N LEU A 514 -8.79 35.38 3.44
CA LEU A 514 -9.95 35.37 2.54
C LEU A 514 -10.38 36.81 2.19
N ASP A 515 -10.50 37.11 0.89
CA ASP A 515 -10.97 38.44 0.49
C ASP A 515 -12.46 38.65 0.84
N ALA A 516 -12.79 39.88 1.26
CA ALA A 516 -14.17 40.27 1.56
C ALA A 516 -15.10 40.09 0.34
N THR A 517 -14.53 40.00 -0.85
CA THR A 517 -15.22 39.75 -2.11
C THR A 517 -15.84 38.35 -2.10
N THR A 518 -15.13 37.28 -1.77
CA THR A 518 -15.61 35.89 -1.88
C THR A 518 -16.81 35.59 -0.98
N ILE A 519 -16.77 36.04 0.27
CA ILE A 519 -17.87 35.92 1.25
C ILE A 519 -19.13 36.61 0.72
N HIS A 520 -18.94 37.74 0.04
CA HIS A 520 -19.99 38.54 -0.50
C HIS A 520 -20.73 37.88 -1.69
N ILE A 521 -19.98 37.13 -2.51
CA ILE A 521 -20.51 36.36 -3.65
C ILE A 521 -21.38 35.22 -3.19
N ALA A 522 -20.89 34.48 -2.20
CA ALA A 522 -21.57 33.32 -1.66
C ALA A 522 -22.96 33.71 -1.11
N ASN A 523 -23.04 34.82 -0.38
CA ASN A 523 -24.31 35.39 0.09
C ASN A 523 -25.22 35.90 -1.04
N THR A 524 -24.65 36.37 -2.16
CA THR A 524 -25.42 36.84 -3.32
C THR A 524 -25.98 35.69 -4.17
N LEU A 525 -25.20 34.62 -4.39
CA LEU A 525 -25.62 33.43 -5.15
C LEU A 525 -26.71 32.63 -4.43
N PHE A 526 -26.67 32.60 -3.10
CA PHE A 526 -27.59 31.77 -2.28
C PHE A 526 -28.59 32.59 -1.45
N GLY A 527 -28.61 33.92 -1.57
CA GLY A 527 -29.68 34.79 -1.06
C GLY A 527 -29.57 35.28 0.40
N ASN A 528 -28.39 35.15 1.05
CA ASN A 528 -28.25 35.34 2.50
C ASN A 528 -27.92 36.78 2.97
N SER A 529 -27.59 37.72 2.08
CA SER A 529 -27.63 39.19 2.30
C SER A 529 -26.93 39.93 1.15
N LEU A 530 -27.59 40.96 0.62
CA LEU A 530 -27.11 41.75 -0.52
C LEU A 530 -26.19 42.90 -0.09
N PRO A 531 -25.20 43.30 -0.91
CA PRO A 531 -24.43 44.51 -0.66
C PRO A 531 -25.32 45.72 -0.84
N ARG A 532 -25.03 46.76 -0.08
CA ARG A 532 -25.67 48.07 -0.23
C ARG A 532 -25.27 48.79 -1.53
N SER A 533 -24.20 48.40 -2.23
CA SER A 533 -23.78 49.04 -3.50
C SER A 533 -23.85 48.09 -4.71
N PRO A 534 -24.48 48.51 -5.83
CA PRO A 534 -24.62 47.68 -7.04
C PRO A 534 -23.28 47.30 -7.71
N LYS A 535 -22.31 48.22 -7.80
CA LYS A 535 -21.03 47.96 -8.50
C LYS A 535 -20.14 46.92 -7.83
N ARG A 536 -20.16 46.82 -6.49
CA ARG A 536 -19.39 45.78 -5.76
C ARG A 536 -20.05 44.41 -5.84
N ARG A 537 -21.37 44.37 -6.05
CA ARG A 537 -22.14 43.14 -6.29
C ARG A 537 -21.67 42.46 -7.58
N ASP A 538 -21.57 43.23 -8.65
CA ASP A 538 -21.29 42.73 -10.00
C ASP A 538 -19.86 42.17 -10.14
N ALA A 539 -18.86 42.86 -9.58
CA ALA A 539 -17.46 42.42 -9.62
C ALA A 539 -17.23 41.12 -8.85
N ALA A 540 -17.75 41.05 -7.62
CA ALA A 540 -17.65 39.85 -6.81
C ALA A 540 -18.32 38.68 -7.54
N LEU A 541 -19.57 38.84 -7.98
CA LEU A 541 -20.30 37.77 -8.64
C LEU A 541 -19.59 37.25 -9.90
N THR A 542 -18.89 38.13 -10.61
CA THR A 542 -18.03 37.76 -11.74
C THR A 542 -16.87 36.87 -11.31
N ASP A 543 -16.16 37.19 -10.22
CA ASP A 543 -14.99 36.42 -9.75
C ASP A 543 -15.33 34.98 -9.34
N ALA A 544 -16.44 34.72 -8.65
CA ALA A 544 -16.82 33.34 -8.31
C ALA A 544 -17.27 32.55 -9.53
N LEU A 545 -17.98 33.21 -10.45
CA LEU A 545 -18.41 32.56 -11.69
C LEU A 545 -17.22 32.25 -12.59
N GLU A 546 -16.23 33.14 -12.66
CA GLU A 546 -14.97 32.88 -13.35
C GLU A 546 -14.23 31.71 -12.70
N PHE A 547 -14.11 31.69 -11.38
CA PHE A 547 -13.51 30.56 -10.66
C PHE A 547 -14.24 29.23 -10.92
N LEU A 548 -15.57 29.21 -10.84
CA LEU A 548 -16.38 28.02 -11.16
C LEU A 548 -16.25 27.63 -12.63
N SER A 549 -16.17 28.60 -13.54
CA SER A 549 -15.96 28.34 -14.97
C SER A 549 -14.57 27.78 -15.26
N VAL A 550 -13.52 28.25 -14.57
CA VAL A 550 -12.17 27.72 -14.69
C VAL A 550 -12.13 26.26 -14.22
N LEU A 551 -12.67 25.98 -13.03
CA LEU A 551 -12.76 24.61 -12.51
C LEU A 551 -13.56 23.70 -13.46
N MET A 552 -14.70 24.18 -13.97
CA MET A 552 -15.48 23.43 -14.95
C MET A 552 -14.72 23.17 -16.24
N ASN A 553 -14.06 24.17 -16.82
CA ASN A 553 -13.30 24.00 -18.06
C ASN A 553 -12.19 22.94 -17.88
N THR A 554 -11.53 22.92 -16.71
CA THR A 554 -10.56 21.88 -16.36
C THR A 554 -11.21 20.49 -16.28
N THR A 555 -12.46 20.39 -15.83
CA THR A 555 -13.21 19.12 -15.82
C THR A 555 -13.80 18.72 -17.18
N ASP A 556 -14.04 19.67 -18.10
CA ASP A 556 -14.81 19.48 -19.33
C ASP A 556 -13.98 18.91 -20.50
N GLN A 557 -12.65 18.94 -20.43
CA GLN A 557 -11.73 18.45 -21.48
C GLN A 557 -11.71 16.90 -21.69
N ASN A 558 -12.76 16.18 -21.25
CA ASN A 558 -12.92 14.72 -21.32
C ASN A 558 -11.88 13.93 -20.51
N TYR A 559 -11.53 14.46 -19.34
CA TYR A 559 -10.61 13.81 -18.42
C TYR A 559 -11.31 12.84 -17.49
N SER A 560 -10.61 11.78 -17.09
CA SER A 560 -11.08 10.91 -16.01
C SER A 560 -10.48 11.38 -14.70
N LEU A 561 -11.24 11.32 -13.60
CA LEU A 561 -10.61 11.31 -12.28
C LEU A 561 -9.80 10.02 -12.16
N GLY A 562 -8.50 10.16 -11.96
CA GLY A 562 -7.60 9.04 -11.70
C GLY A 562 -8.09 8.29 -10.47
N LYS A 563 -7.85 6.98 -10.39
CA LYS A 563 -8.45 6.15 -9.33
C LYS A 563 -8.03 6.62 -7.93
N HIS A 564 -6.93 7.37 -7.85
CA HIS A 564 -6.30 7.85 -6.63
C HIS A 564 -6.07 9.37 -6.58
N SER A 565 -6.77 10.15 -7.41
CA SER A 565 -6.72 11.62 -7.39
C SER A 565 -7.64 12.22 -6.32
N TYR A 566 -7.32 11.99 -5.04
CA TYR A 566 -8.17 12.37 -3.90
C TYR A 566 -8.57 13.84 -3.84
N ARG A 567 -7.59 14.75 -3.93
CA ARG A 567 -7.81 16.19 -3.83
C ARG A 567 -8.68 16.71 -4.98
N ALA A 568 -8.35 16.30 -6.21
CA ALA A 568 -9.18 16.58 -7.38
C ALA A 568 -10.60 16.00 -7.26
N PHE A 569 -10.75 14.81 -6.66
CA PHE A 569 -12.06 14.25 -6.34
C PHE A 569 -12.83 15.12 -5.35
N VAL A 570 -12.21 15.57 -4.25
CA VAL A 570 -12.84 16.48 -3.27
C VAL A 570 -13.31 17.76 -3.94
N HIS A 571 -12.46 18.42 -4.74
CA HIS A 571 -12.84 19.65 -5.45
C HIS A 571 -13.97 19.41 -6.44
N SER A 572 -13.93 18.32 -7.21
CA SER A 572 -14.96 17.99 -8.19
C SER A 572 -16.29 17.61 -7.52
N ALA A 573 -16.25 16.92 -6.38
CA ALA A 573 -17.43 16.61 -5.57
C ALA A 573 -18.07 17.87 -5.00
N ARG A 574 -17.25 18.79 -4.47
CA ARG A 574 -17.69 20.11 -3.98
C ARG A 574 -18.31 20.94 -5.11
N LEU A 575 -17.65 21.01 -6.27
CA LEU A 575 -18.15 21.70 -7.47
C LEU A 575 -19.50 21.13 -7.94
N LEU A 576 -19.64 19.80 -7.97
CA LEU A 576 -20.89 19.15 -8.34
C LEU A 576 -22.01 19.50 -7.35
N ARG A 577 -21.72 19.52 -6.04
CA ARG A 577 -22.72 19.89 -5.02
C ARG A 577 -23.13 21.36 -5.12
N ILE A 578 -22.18 22.29 -5.34
CA ILE A 578 -22.49 23.71 -5.61
C ILE A 578 -23.40 23.84 -6.82
N THR A 579 -23.06 23.15 -7.92
CA THR A 579 -23.85 23.16 -9.16
C THR A 579 -25.27 22.62 -8.94
N HIS A 580 -25.42 21.53 -8.16
CA HIS A 580 -26.73 20.99 -7.80
C HIS A 580 -27.56 21.99 -6.98
N SER A 581 -26.96 22.64 -5.97
CA SER A 581 -27.63 23.66 -5.16
C SER A 581 -28.10 24.85 -6.02
N LEU A 582 -27.26 25.34 -6.92
CA LEU A 582 -27.62 26.43 -7.84
C LEU A 582 -28.76 26.03 -8.77
N LYS A 583 -28.72 24.82 -9.34
CA LYS A 583 -29.79 24.29 -10.21
C LYS A 583 -31.13 24.21 -9.48
N ALA A 584 -31.13 23.78 -8.22
CA ALA A 584 -32.33 23.70 -7.39
C ALA A 584 -32.90 25.10 -7.04
N ASN A 585 -32.04 26.10 -6.89
CA ASN A 585 -32.40 27.47 -6.50
C ASN A 585 -32.70 28.42 -7.68
N ASN A 586 -32.63 27.94 -8.93
CA ASN A 586 -32.77 28.74 -10.16
C ASN A 586 -34.10 29.53 -10.25
N GLN A 587 -35.12 29.16 -9.49
CA GLN A 587 -36.41 29.87 -9.45
C GLN A 587 -36.38 31.15 -8.61
N SER A 588 -35.34 31.35 -7.78
CA SER A 588 -35.31 32.38 -6.73
C SER A 588 -34.31 33.51 -6.99
N ILE A 589 -33.43 33.39 -7.99
CA ILE A 589 -32.38 34.39 -8.28
C ILE A 589 -32.97 35.41 -9.28
N PRO A 590 -33.20 36.68 -8.88
CA PRO A 590 -33.66 37.69 -9.82
C PRO A 590 -32.51 38.00 -10.80
N PHE A 591 -32.57 37.43 -12.01
CA PHE A 591 -31.67 37.74 -13.11
C PHE A 591 -31.90 39.17 -13.61
N VAL A 592 -31.51 40.18 -12.83
CA VAL A 592 -31.80 41.59 -13.14
C VAL A 592 -30.57 42.35 -13.65
N SER A 593 -29.35 41.81 -13.54
CA SER A 593 -28.19 42.36 -14.27
C SER A 593 -27.12 41.30 -14.51
N LEU A 594 -26.49 41.36 -15.70
CA LEU A 594 -25.35 40.59 -16.21
C LEU A 594 -25.70 39.32 -17.02
N GLU A 595 -25.57 39.45 -18.34
CA GLU A 595 -25.68 38.36 -19.32
C GLU A 595 -24.66 37.22 -19.05
N LEU A 596 -23.50 37.57 -18.50
CA LEU A 596 -22.44 36.65 -18.07
C LEU A 596 -22.88 35.64 -16.98
N LEU A 597 -23.77 36.05 -16.07
CA LEU A 597 -24.37 35.17 -15.05
C LEU A 597 -25.21 34.07 -15.69
N LYS A 598 -26.03 34.46 -16.65
CA LYS A 598 -26.94 33.55 -17.35
C LYS A 598 -26.14 32.56 -18.20
N GLU A 599 -25.13 33.03 -18.92
CA GLU A 599 -24.24 32.15 -19.70
C GLU A 599 -23.48 31.14 -18.84
N THR A 600 -22.89 31.59 -17.73
CA THR A 600 -22.11 30.71 -16.85
C THR A 600 -23.01 29.68 -16.15
N PHE A 601 -24.20 30.09 -15.70
CA PHE A 601 -25.18 29.17 -15.14
C PHE A 601 -25.66 28.15 -16.17
N LEU A 602 -25.95 28.56 -17.41
CA LEU A 602 -26.35 27.65 -18.49
C LEU A 602 -25.24 26.64 -18.81
N LYS A 603 -23.97 27.06 -18.78
CA LYS A 603 -22.82 26.15 -18.92
C LYS A 603 -22.73 25.16 -17.76
N LEU A 604 -22.89 25.63 -16.52
CA LEU A 604 -22.90 24.79 -15.31
C LEU A 604 -24.02 23.75 -15.35
N ASP A 605 -25.22 24.16 -15.75
CA ASP A 605 -26.38 23.29 -15.87
C ASP A 605 -26.21 22.25 -16.99
N ALA A 606 -25.71 22.67 -18.15
CA ALA A 606 -25.42 21.78 -19.27
C ALA A 606 -24.30 20.77 -18.95
N GLY A 607 -23.31 21.16 -18.15
CA GLY A 607 -22.20 20.32 -17.71
C GLY A 607 -22.53 19.40 -16.53
N PHE A 608 -23.67 19.58 -15.86
CA PHE A 608 -23.99 18.90 -14.59
C PHE A 608 -23.93 17.36 -14.68
N ASP A 609 -24.61 16.76 -15.65
CA ASP A 609 -24.63 15.30 -15.79
C ASP A 609 -23.26 14.75 -16.25
N LYS A 610 -22.50 15.53 -17.02
CA LYS A 610 -21.14 15.17 -17.41
C LYS A 610 -20.22 15.16 -16.20
N LEU A 611 -20.28 16.21 -15.37
CA LEU A 611 -19.55 16.29 -14.11
C LEU A 611 -19.98 15.19 -13.14
N ALA A 612 -21.28 14.88 -13.03
CA ALA A 612 -21.76 13.80 -12.18
C ALA A 612 -21.18 12.44 -12.61
N ARG A 613 -21.15 12.15 -13.93
CA ARG A 613 -20.56 10.91 -14.48
C ARG A 613 -19.06 10.82 -14.24
N LEU A 614 -18.37 11.96 -14.29
CA LEU A 614 -16.95 12.06 -14.02
C LEU A 614 -16.65 11.77 -12.54
N VAL A 615 -17.36 12.43 -11.62
CA VAL A 615 -17.14 12.34 -10.18
C VAL A 615 -17.64 11.02 -9.61
N TYR A 616 -18.81 10.55 -10.04
CA TYR A 616 -19.47 9.37 -9.52
C TYR A 616 -19.82 8.38 -10.64
N PRO A 617 -18.81 7.85 -11.35
CA PRO A 617 -19.03 7.00 -12.52
C PRO A 617 -19.81 5.73 -12.19
N TRP A 618 -19.76 5.26 -10.95
CA TRP A 618 -20.44 4.06 -10.45
C TRP A 618 -21.97 4.18 -10.44
N ILE A 619 -22.54 5.38 -10.45
CA ILE A 619 -24.01 5.57 -10.46
C ILE A 619 -24.61 5.16 -11.81
N PHE A 620 -23.91 5.50 -12.90
CA PHE A 620 -24.51 5.56 -14.24
C PHE A 620 -24.23 4.34 -15.12
N ARG A 621 -23.66 3.27 -14.56
CA ARG A 621 -23.27 2.07 -15.33
C ARG A 621 -24.38 1.06 -15.47
N GLY A 622 -25.29 1.02 -14.50
CA GLY A 622 -26.53 0.26 -14.56
C GLY A 622 -27.59 0.97 -15.40
N SER A 623 -28.60 0.22 -15.85
CA SER A 623 -29.76 0.77 -16.56
C SER A 623 -30.73 1.53 -15.65
N SER A 624 -30.61 1.39 -14.34
CA SER A 624 -31.58 1.95 -13.39
C SER A 624 -31.46 3.47 -13.21
N PHE A 625 -30.27 4.03 -13.40
CA PHE A 625 -29.97 5.43 -13.12
C PHE A 625 -29.21 6.09 -14.28
N PRO A 626 -29.85 6.34 -15.43
CA PRO A 626 -29.19 6.97 -16.56
C PRO A 626 -28.72 8.40 -16.27
N THR A 627 -29.38 9.16 -15.38
CA THR A 627 -28.98 10.51 -14.93
C THR A 627 -29.15 10.69 -13.43
N LEU A 628 -28.53 11.72 -12.84
CA LEU A 628 -28.63 11.92 -11.39
C LEU A 628 -30.06 12.30 -10.99
N SER A 629 -30.77 13.03 -11.86
CA SER A 629 -32.19 13.31 -11.69
C SER A 629 -33.04 12.03 -11.64
N THR A 630 -32.77 11.04 -12.48
CA THR A 630 -33.50 9.76 -12.42
C THR A 630 -33.19 8.97 -11.15
N ALA A 631 -31.96 9.04 -10.63
CA ALA A 631 -31.63 8.45 -9.33
C ALA A 631 -32.42 9.12 -8.20
N ILE A 632 -32.50 10.46 -8.18
CA ILE A 632 -33.26 11.20 -7.17
C ILE A 632 -34.76 10.88 -7.25
N GLN A 633 -35.32 10.77 -8.46
CA GLN A 633 -36.73 10.39 -8.68
C GLN A 633 -37.04 8.96 -8.19
N SER A 634 -36.03 8.10 -8.04
CA SER A 634 -36.21 6.75 -7.50
C SER A 634 -36.49 6.71 -5.99
N PHE A 635 -36.31 7.82 -5.27
CA PHE A 635 -36.59 7.94 -3.85
C PHE A 635 -38.09 8.15 -3.59
N THR A 636 -38.88 7.12 -3.90
CA THR A 636 -40.35 7.16 -3.92
C THR A 636 -41.01 6.94 -2.56
N ILE A 637 -40.28 6.45 -1.56
CA ILE A 637 -40.82 6.10 -0.25
C ILE A 637 -40.28 7.07 0.80
N GLU A 638 -41.12 7.63 1.66
CA GLU A 638 -40.71 8.65 2.63
C GLU A 638 -39.61 8.17 3.59
N ARG A 639 -39.74 6.95 4.14
CA ARG A 639 -38.78 6.41 5.09
C ARG A 639 -38.71 4.90 5.08
N GLY A 640 -37.56 4.35 5.44
CA GLY A 640 -37.37 2.91 5.55
C GLY A 640 -36.00 2.49 6.07
N ILE A 641 -35.80 1.18 6.15
CA ILE A 641 -34.62 0.54 6.73
C ILE A 641 -33.87 -0.23 5.64
N VAL A 642 -32.54 -0.14 5.65
CA VAL A 642 -31.65 -0.87 4.75
C VAL A 642 -30.76 -1.82 5.55
N PHE A 643 -30.70 -3.06 5.09
CA PHE A 643 -29.68 -4.05 5.47
C PHE A 643 -28.79 -4.36 4.27
N VAL A 644 -27.53 -4.73 4.54
CA VAL A 644 -26.63 -5.31 3.55
C VAL A 644 -26.11 -6.63 4.11
N ILE A 645 -26.29 -7.72 3.36
CA ILE A 645 -25.97 -9.07 3.84
C ILE A 645 -25.34 -9.95 2.76
N ASP A 646 -24.71 -11.01 3.24
CA ASP A 646 -24.31 -12.20 2.48
C ASP A 646 -24.89 -13.47 3.16
N ASN A 647 -24.49 -14.66 2.70
CA ASN A 647 -24.90 -15.92 3.33
C ASN A 647 -24.51 -16.02 4.82
N ASN A 648 -23.36 -15.46 5.22
CA ASN A 648 -22.90 -15.51 6.61
C ASN A 648 -23.72 -14.58 7.51
N GLY A 649 -24.28 -13.53 6.93
CA GLY A 649 -25.13 -12.52 7.53
C GLY A 649 -26.58 -12.88 7.73
N PHE A 650 -27.08 -13.83 6.92
CA PHE A 650 -28.51 -14.12 6.77
C PHE A 650 -29.25 -14.35 8.09
N GLU A 651 -28.79 -15.28 8.93
CA GLU A 651 -29.51 -15.64 10.17
C GLU A 651 -29.57 -14.48 11.16
N ARG A 652 -28.50 -13.66 11.24
CA ARG A 652 -28.49 -12.51 12.13
C ARG A 652 -29.44 -11.42 11.65
N ALA A 653 -29.38 -11.08 10.36
CA ALA A 653 -30.29 -10.09 9.78
C ALA A 653 -31.76 -10.53 9.86
N ARG A 654 -32.06 -11.80 9.56
CA ARG A 654 -33.41 -12.36 9.73
C ARG A 654 -33.89 -12.24 11.17
N SER A 655 -33.06 -12.59 12.14
CA SER A 655 -33.40 -12.47 13.56
C SER A 655 -33.69 -11.02 13.96
N THR A 656 -32.87 -10.07 13.51
CA THR A 656 -33.10 -8.64 13.74
C THR A 656 -34.39 -8.16 13.07
N VAL A 657 -34.68 -8.57 11.84
CA VAL A 657 -35.93 -8.24 11.14
C VAL A 657 -37.15 -8.78 11.91
N MET A 658 -37.10 -10.03 12.38
CA MET A 658 -38.19 -10.60 13.18
C MET A 658 -38.35 -9.85 14.50
N HIS A 659 -37.25 -9.50 15.16
CA HIS A 659 -37.26 -8.71 16.39
C HIS A 659 -37.92 -7.34 16.18
N LEU A 660 -37.56 -6.64 15.10
CA LEU A 660 -38.15 -5.36 14.72
C LEU A 660 -39.67 -5.48 14.53
N ARG A 661 -40.15 -6.55 13.88
CA ARG A 661 -41.57 -6.76 13.60
C ARG A 661 -42.37 -7.14 14.84
N HIS A 662 -41.90 -8.13 15.61
CA HIS A 662 -42.70 -8.76 16.66
C HIS A 662 -42.53 -8.13 18.05
N ASN A 663 -41.34 -7.60 18.35
CA ASN A 663 -41.05 -7.11 19.70
C ASN A 663 -41.02 -5.59 19.78
N LEU A 664 -40.60 -4.92 18.69
CA LEU A 664 -40.50 -3.45 18.63
C LEU A 664 -41.64 -2.80 17.83
N ASN A 665 -42.57 -3.60 17.29
CA ASN A 665 -43.72 -3.16 16.50
C ASN A 665 -43.34 -2.16 15.38
N CYS A 666 -42.18 -2.37 14.75
CA CYS A 666 -41.70 -1.52 13.68
C CYS A 666 -42.43 -1.85 12.37
N THR A 667 -43.09 -0.85 11.79
CA THR A 667 -43.85 -0.98 10.54
C THR A 667 -43.10 -0.46 9.32
N LEU A 668 -41.91 0.12 9.51
CA LEU A 668 -41.12 0.69 8.42
C LEU A 668 -40.79 -0.36 7.34
N PRO A 669 -40.86 0.01 6.05
CA PRO A 669 -40.43 -0.86 4.96
C PRO A 669 -38.94 -1.17 5.05
N ILE A 670 -38.57 -2.43 4.79
CA ILE A 670 -37.19 -2.91 4.84
C ILE A 670 -36.72 -3.31 3.44
N GLN A 671 -35.55 -2.82 3.02
CA GLN A 671 -34.84 -3.30 1.84
C GLN A 671 -33.54 -3.99 2.25
N VAL A 672 -33.40 -5.27 1.89
CA VAL A 672 -32.21 -6.08 2.15
C VAL A 672 -31.41 -6.21 0.87
N PHE A 673 -30.23 -5.63 0.84
CA PHE A 673 -29.32 -5.67 -0.30
C PHE A 673 -28.30 -6.80 -0.16
N TYR A 674 -27.96 -7.40 -1.28
CA TYR A 674 -26.79 -8.27 -1.42
C TYR A 674 -26.03 -7.92 -2.70
N ASN A 675 -24.75 -8.30 -2.76
CA ASN A 675 -23.95 -8.17 -3.97
C ASN A 675 -23.79 -9.57 -4.57
N GLY A 676 -24.10 -9.76 -5.85
CA GLY A 676 -23.97 -11.04 -6.55
C GLY A 676 -22.62 -11.77 -6.35
N GLN A 677 -21.54 -11.06 -6.03
CA GLN A 677 -20.24 -11.64 -5.68
C GLN A 677 -20.22 -12.32 -4.29
N TYR A 678 -20.98 -11.83 -3.30
CA TYR A 678 -21.10 -12.40 -1.96
C TYR A 678 -22.32 -13.33 -1.81
N LYS A 679 -22.89 -13.79 -2.94
CA LYS A 679 -23.98 -14.76 -3.12
C LYS A 679 -24.85 -14.99 -1.88
N LEU A 680 -26.05 -14.43 -1.86
CA LEU A 680 -27.11 -14.85 -0.95
C LEU A 680 -27.89 -16.03 -1.58
N ALA A 681 -28.11 -17.11 -0.83
CA ALA A 681 -28.82 -18.28 -1.32
C ALA A 681 -30.27 -17.97 -1.68
N TYR A 682 -30.79 -18.62 -2.72
CA TYR A 682 -32.19 -18.42 -3.16
C TYR A 682 -33.21 -18.74 -2.06
N SER A 683 -32.94 -19.76 -1.24
CA SER A 683 -33.75 -20.08 -0.06
C SER A 683 -33.77 -18.94 0.96
N SER A 684 -32.62 -18.32 1.21
CA SER A 684 -32.49 -17.14 2.08
C SER A 684 -33.24 -15.93 1.54
N ILE A 685 -33.14 -15.66 0.23
CA ILE A 685 -33.91 -14.60 -0.44
C ILE A 685 -35.41 -14.82 -0.22
N ARG A 686 -35.90 -16.03 -0.51
CA ARG A 686 -37.31 -16.39 -0.35
C ARG A 686 -37.79 -16.23 1.09
N MET A 687 -37.03 -16.73 2.06
CA MET A 687 -37.38 -16.64 3.48
C MET A 687 -37.50 -15.18 3.96
N LEU A 688 -36.65 -14.27 3.49
CA LEU A 688 -36.76 -12.85 3.82
C LEU A 688 -37.94 -12.18 3.11
N GLN A 689 -38.22 -12.56 1.85
CA GLN A 689 -39.36 -12.02 1.08
C GLN A 689 -40.73 -12.47 1.62
N GLU A 690 -40.79 -13.59 2.34
CA GLU A 690 -42.00 -14.05 3.03
C GLU A 690 -42.37 -13.16 4.23
N ILE A 691 -41.44 -12.34 4.74
CA ILE A 691 -41.70 -11.39 5.83
C ILE A 691 -42.40 -10.14 5.27
N GLN A 692 -43.49 -9.74 5.92
CA GLN A 692 -44.27 -8.57 5.50
C GLN A 692 -43.42 -7.29 5.44
N ASN A 693 -43.59 -6.54 4.36
CA ASN A 693 -42.93 -5.25 4.12
C ASN A 693 -41.39 -5.36 4.07
N VAL A 694 -40.87 -6.50 3.56
CA VAL A 694 -39.45 -6.75 3.30
C VAL A 694 -39.24 -7.01 1.81
N GLN A 695 -38.27 -6.33 1.22
CA GLN A 695 -37.84 -6.54 -0.17
C GLN A 695 -36.36 -6.89 -0.21
N VAL A 696 -36.00 -7.96 -0.93
CA VAL A 696 -34.60 -8.36 -1.14
C VAL A 696 -34.15 -7.94 -2.54
N LEU A 697 -33.01 -7.26 -2.65
CA LEU A 697 -32.52 -6.61 -3.87
C LEU A 697 -31.05 -6.98 -4.15
N ASP A 698 -30.75 -7.28 -5.42
CA ASP A 698 -29.37 -7.38 -5.89
C ASP A 698 -28.84 -6.00 -6.29
N ALA A 699 -27.74 -5.58 -5.66
CA ALA A 699 -27.11 -4.30 -5.97
C ALA A 699 -26.52 -4.25 -7.38
N GLN A 700 -26.03 -5.37 -7.94
CA GLN A 700 -25.46 -5.39 -9.30
C GLN A 700 -26.54 -5.14 -10.35
N SER A 701 -27.73 -5.72 -10.16
CA SER A 701 -28.88 -5.48 -11.02
C SER A 701 -29.30 -4.00 -11.04
N LEU A 702 -29.07 -3.25 -9.96
CA LEU A 702 -29.43 -1.83 -9.86
C LEU A 702 -28.33 -0.91 -10.42
N LEU A 703 -27.08 -1.13 -10.02
CA LEU A 703 -25.95 -0.21 -10.26
C LEU A 703 -25.03 -0.64 -11.42
N GLY A 704 -25.21 -1.85 -11.96
CA GLY A 704 -24.40 -2.40 -13.05
C GLY A 704 -23.63 -3.66 -12.66
N SER A 705 -23.44 -4.58 -13.61
CA SER A 705 -22.74 -5.86 -13.39
C SER A 705 -21.26 -5.71 -13.05
N ASP A 706 -20.66 -4.57 -13.38
CA ASP A 706 -19.28 -4.21 -13.08
C ASP A 706 -19.11 -3.62 -11.68
N LEU A 707 -20.19 -3.46 -10.89
CA LEU A 707 -20.11 -3.12 -9.46
C LEU A 707 -19.17 -4.07 -8.70
N ARG A 708 -19.05 -5.34 -9.14
CA ARG A 708 -18.09 -6.33 -8.61
C ARG A 708 -16.61 -5.91 -8.72
N ASP A 709 -16.29 -5.07 -9.71
CA ASP A 709 -14.94 -4.55 -9.89
C ASP A 709 -14.68 -3.35 -8.96
N TYR A 710 -15.74 -2.81 -8.33
CA TYR A 710 -15.73 -1.67 -7.43
C TYR A 710 -15.94 -2.02 -5.96
N VAL A 711 -16.56 -3.16 -5.65
CA VAL A 711 -16.88 -3.56 -4.28
C VAL A 711 -16.37 -4.98 -4.08
N ASP A 712 -15.53 -5.18 -3.07
CA ASP A 712 -14.78 -6.40 -2.75
C ASP A 712 -15.28 -7.14 -1.49
N ASP A 713 -16.08 -6.51 -0.61
CA ASP A 713 -16.86 -7.19 0.43
C ASP A 713 -18.25 -6.55 0.75
N THR A 714 -18.98 -7.20 1.66
CA THR A 714 -20.31 -6.79 2.18
C THR A 714 -20.26 -5.44 2.91
N ASP A 715 -19.18 -5.14 3.64
CA ASP A 715 -19.06 -3.91 4.41
C ASP A 715 -18.95 -2.69 3.50
N HIS A 716 -18.22 -2.85 2.39
CA HIS A 716 -17.99 -1.82 1.39
C HIS A 716 -19.21 -1.51 0.51
N LEU A 717 -20.23 -2.37 0.50
CA LEU A 717 -21.47 -2.16 -0.27
C LEU A 717 -22.44 -1.18 0.41
N LYS A 718 -22.33 -0.97 1.73
CA LYS A 718 -23.25 -0.16 2.53
C LYS A 718 -23.63 1.21 1.94
N PRO A 719 -22.68 2.10 1.60
CA PRO A 719 -23.04 3.42 1.07
C PRO A 719 -23.73 3.34 -0.30
N PHE A 720 -23.40 2.34 -1.12
CA PHE A 720 -24.07 2.09 -2.40
C PHE A 720 -25.52 1.64 -2.20
N ALA A 721 -25.76 0.76 -1.23
CA ALA A 721 -27.11 0.30 -0.88
C ALA A 721 -27.95 1.44 -0.28
N LEU A 722 -27.36 2.27 0.59
CA LEU A 722 -28.01 3.46 1.13
C LEU A 722 -28.45 4.40 0.02
N PHE A 723 -27.57 4.69 -0.94
CA PHE A 723 -27.89 5.49 -2.13
C PHE A 723 -28.98 4.85 -2.98
N ALA A 724 -28.85 3.57 -3.35
CA ALA A 724 -29.74 2.88 -4.27
C ALA A 724 -31.13 2.53 -3.70
N SER A 725 -31.31 2.62 -2.38
CA SER A 725 -32.60 2.39 -1.73
C SER A 725 -33.68 3.38 -2.17
N LYS A 726 -34.95 2.96 -2.11
CA LYS A 726 -36.10 3.79 -2.52
C LYS A 726 -36.52 4.84 -1.49
N PHE A 727 -35.83 4.92 -0.36
CA PHE A 727 -36.23 5.75 0.77
C PHE A 727 -35.67 7.17 0.65
N LYS A 728 -36.44 8.20 1.02
CA LYS A 728 -35.92 9.56 1.21
C LYS A 728 -35.14 9.62 2.52
N GLN A 729 -35.73 9.15 3.62
CA GLN A 729 -35.09 9.01 4.92
C GLN A 729 -34.75 7.54 5.17
N VAL A 730 -33.47 7.21 5.22
CA VAL A 730 -32.99 5.83 5.30
C VAL A 730 -32.27 5.59 6.61
N ILE A 731 -32.62 4.50 7.29
CA ILE A 731 -31.88 3.97 8.43
C ILE A 731 -31.08 2.76 7.95
N TYR A 732 -29.76 2.79 8.12
CA TYR A 732 -28.94 1.60 7.97
C TYR A 732 -28.89 0.83 9.30
N ILE A 733 -29.08 -0.48 9.24
CA ILE A 733 -28.89 -1.38 10.38
C ILE A 733 -27.94 -2.49 9.94
N HIS A 734 -26.80 -2.60 10.60
CA HIS A 734 -25.87 -3.69 10.38
C HIS A 734 -26.46 -5.01 10.89
N GLN A 735 -26.09 -6.12 10.24
CA GLN A 735 -26.63 -7.44 10.52
C GLN A 735 -26.38 -7.96 11.94
N ASP A 736 -25.48 -7.36 12.71
CA ASP A 736 -25.10 -7.74 14.08
C ASP A 736 -25.63 -6.78 15.17
N GLN A 737 -26.56 -5.90 14.80
CA GLN A 737 -27.15 -4.94 15.74
C GLN A 737 -28.43 -5.51 16.37
N ILE A 738 -28.54 -5.34 17.68
CA ILE A 738 -29.73 -5.67 18.45
C ILE A 738 -30.34 -4.36 18.94
N LEU A 739 -31.50 -4.01 18.42
CA LEU A 739 -32.17 -2.77 18.78
C LEU A 739 -32.96 -2.96 20.08
N LEU A 740 -32.96 -1.93 20.92
CA LEU A 740 -33.68 -1.91 22.19
C LEU A 740 -34.89 -0.95 22.14
N GLN A 741 -34.99 -0.19 21.06
CA GLN A 741 -36.10 0.71 20.76
C GLN A 741 -36.48 0.62 19.30
N ASN A 742 -37.70 1.01 18.97
CA ASN A 742 -38.16 1.08 17.59
C ASN A 742 -37.31 2.11 16.81
N PRO A 743 -36.65 1.73 15.70
CA PRO A 743 -35.71 2.60 15.00
C PRO A 743 -36.36 3.81 14.32
N ASP A 744 -37.70 3.86 14.17
CA ASP A 744 -38.39 5.04 13.66
C ASP A 744 -38.23 6.26 14.60
N THR A 745 -37.89 6.05 15.87
CA THR A 745 -37.54 7.14 16.81
C THR A 745 -36.30 7.90 16.38
N LEU A 746 -35.35 7.26 15.68
CA LEU A 746 -34.15 7.92 15.14
C LEU A 746 -34.50 8.98 14.09
N LEU A 747 -35.62 8.82 13.38
CA LEU A 747 -36.09 9.77 12.36
C LEU A 747 -37.08 10.79 12.95
N ASN A 748 -37.98 10.33 13.83
CA ASN A 748 -39.06 11.16 14.35
C ASN A 748 -38.72 11.96 15.60
N SER A 749 -37.87 11.43 16.48
CA SER A 749 -37.63 12.01 17.81
C SER A 749 -36.29 12.75 17.87
N SER A 750 -35.28 12.28 17.13
CA SER A 750 -33.94 12.88 17.13
C SER A 750 -33.97 14.33 16.64
N LYS A 751 -33.50 15.24 17.49
CA LYS A 751 -33.21 16.63 17.17
C LYS A 751 -32.04 16.75 16.23
N ILE A 752 -31.00 15.93 16.45
CA ILE A 752 -29.82 15.87 15.58
C ILE A 752 -30.27 15.54 14.15
N PHE A 753 -30.99 14.44 13.94
CA PHE A 753 -31.41 14.04 12.60
C PHE A 753 -32.31 15.09 11.93
N LYS A 754 -33.21 15.74 12.69
CA LYS A 754 -34.06 16.80 12.13
C LYS A 754 -33.25 18.01 11.66
N SER A 755 -32.28 18.48 12.45
CA SER A 755 -31.45 19.64 12.09
C SER A 755 -30.52 19.29 10.93
N THR A 756 -29.74 18.22 11.04
CA THR A 756 -28.67 17.90 10.10
C THR A 756 -29.14 17.09 8.89
N GLY A 757 -30.15 16.25 9.06
CA GLY A 757 -30.52 15.19 8.10
C GLY A 757 -29.58 14.00 8.11
N SER A 758 -28.67 13.89 9.07
CA SER A 758 -27.75 12.77 9.22
C SER A 758 -27.50 12.45 10.70
N LEU A 759 -27.42 11.17 11.03
CA LEU A 759 -27.22 10.71 12.39
C LEU A 759 -26.17 9.60 12.40
N LEU A 760 -25.05 9.86 13.08
CA LEU A 760 -23.93 8.93 13.24
C LEU A 760 -23.74 8.60 14.72
N PHE A 761 -23.12 7.45 15.01
CA PHE A 761 -22.79 7.04 16.38
C PHE A 761 -21.27 6.94 16.53
N HIS A 762 -20.77 7.46 17.65
CA HIS A 762 -19.35 7.35 17.96
C HIS A 762 -18.94 5.89 18.20
N GLY A 763 -17.84 5.43 17.61
CA GLY A 763 -17.26 4.11 17.89
C GLY A 763 -16.58 4.03 19.27
N PRO A 764 -16.21 2.83 19.76
CA PRO A 764 -15.33 2.70 20.92
C PRO A 764 -13.95 3.32 20.65
N VAL A 765 -13.29 3.81 21.70
CA VAL A 765 -11.94 4.38 21.59
C VAL A 765 -10.93 3.27 21.30
N THR A 766 -9.83 3.53 20.63
CA THR A 766 -8.75 2.55 20.44
C THR A 766 -7.50 2.97 21.21
N GLU A 767 -6.67 2.01 21.63
CA GLU A 767 -5.33 2.33 22.20
C GLU A 767 -4.42 2.98 21.14
N ASP A 768 -4.61 2.63 19.87
CA ASP A 768 -3.94 3.24 18.72
C ASP A 768 -4.73 4.45 18.18
N VAL A 769 -4.08 5.34 17.43
CA VAL A 769 -4.71 6.54 16.84
C VAL A 769 -4.80 6.43 15.32
N GLY A 770 -5.81 7.05 14.73
CA GLY A 770 -5.99 7.12 13.28
C GLY A 770 -5.01 8.08 12.61
N HIS A 771 -5.05 8.18 11.28
CA HIS A 771 -4.24 9.15 10.53
C HIS A 771 -4.99 10.46 10.33
N SER A 772 -5.09 11.28 11.38
CA SER A 772 -5.74 12.60 11.27
C SER A 772 -5.08 13.52 10.24
N GLU A 773 -3.74 13.45 10.09
CA GLU A 773 -2.99 14.23 9.11
C GLU A 773 -3.47 13.97 7.70
N TRP A 774 -3.83 12.71 7.38
CA TRP A 774 -4.38 12.37 6.07
C TRP A 774 -5.77 12.98 5.87
N ALA A 775 -6.65 12.92 6.86
CA ALA A 775 -7.98 13.51 6.76
C ALA A 775 -7.91 15.04 6.64
N ARG A 776 -7.04 15.70 7.43
CA ARG A 776 -6.78 17.14 7.29
C ARG A 776 -6.25 17.48 5.91
N TRP A 777 -5.26 16.74 5.41
CA TRP A 777 -4.72 16.93 4.06
C TRP A 777 -5.79 16.75 2.98
N LEU A 778 -6.61 15.69 3.06
CA LEU A 778 -7.69 15.42 2.12
C LEU A 778 -8.66 16.60 2.04
N LEU A 779 -9.06 17.13 3.19
CA LEU A 779 -10.04 18.21 3.33
C LEU A 779 -9.47 19.60 3.02
N GLY A 780 -8.15 19.72 2.87
CA GLY A 780 -7.47 20.98 2.54
C GLY A 780 -6.95 21.76 3.73
N GLY A 781 -6.74 21.11 4.88
CA GLY A 781 -6.34 21.74 6.13
C GLY A 781 -7.43 21.65 7.20
N VAL A 782 -7.02 21.88 8.45
CA VAL A 782 -7.94 21.87 9.60
C VAL A 782 -8.90 23.06 9.54
N GLU A 783 -8.43 24.19 9.01
CA GLU A 783 -9.16 25.42 8.78
C GLU A 783 -10.33 25.27 7.80
N ASN A 784 -10.25 24.29 6.88
CA ASN A 784 -11.29 23.98 5.90
C ASN A 784 -12.26 22.89 6.39
N SER A 785 -12.03 22.32 7.57
CA SER A 785 -12.89 21.30 8.19
C SER A 785 -13.98 21.94 9.04
N SER A 786 -15.14 21.30 9.18
CA SER A 786 -16.22 21.85 10.03
C SER A 786 -15.85 21.83 11.52
N ASN A 787 -16.56 22.59 12.34
CA ASN A 787 -16.39 22.52 13.80
C ASN A 787 -16.61 21.10 14.34
N THR A 788 -17.57 20.35 13.77
CA THR A 788 -17.81 18.95 14.13
C THR A 788 -16.58 18.09 13.85
N ALA A 789 -15.99 18.20 12.66
CA ALA A 789 -14.77 17.46 12.32
C ALA A 789 -13.60 17.88 13.20
N GLN A 790 -13.36 19.18 13.39
CA GLN A 790 -12.22 19.67 14.20
C GLN A 790 -12.28 19.18 15.65
N GLN A 791 -13.49 19.06 16.22
CA GLN A 791 -13.70 18.53 17.56
C GLN A 791 -13.73 16.99 17.62
N GLY A 792 -13.90 16.33 16.47
CA GLY A 792 -13.89 14.88 16.31
C GLY A 792 -12.63 14.23 16.88
N ARG A 793 -12.80 13.05 17.48
CA ARG A 793 -11.72 12.33 18.16
C ARG A 793 -10.70 11.80 17.16
N TYR A 794 -11.14 11.42 15.96
CA TYR A 794 -10.23 11.02 14.89
C TYR A 794 -9.32 12.19 14.49
N MET A 795 -9.90 13.37 14.25
CA MET A 795 -9.17 14.56 13.84
C MET A 795 -8.22 15.10 14.92
N ARG A 796 -8.46 14.79 16.19
CA ARG A 796 -7.59 15.17 17.33
C ARG A 796 -6.57 14.10 17.72
N ASN A 797 -6.41 13.03 16.92
CA ASN A 797 -5.52 11.89 17.22
C ASN A 797 -5.83 11.22 18.57
N GLU A 798 -7.11 11.05 18.91
CA GLU A 798 -7.52 10.40 20.15
C GLU A 798 -7.98 8.96 19.95
N THR A 799 -8.35 8.59 18.72
CA THR A 799 -8.85 7.26 18.37
C THR A 799 -8.60 6.97 16.89
N LYS A 800 -8.64 5.69 16.52
CA LYS A 800 -8.59 5.18 15.14
C LYS A 800 -9.93 5.25 14.44
N PHE A 801 -11.02 5.12 15.17
CA PHE A 801 -12.37 5.15 14.63
C PHE A 801 -13.20 6.20 15.37
N ASP A 802 -13.67 7.23 14.68
CA ASP A 802 -14.66 8.11 15.27
C ASP A 802 -16.05 7.50 15.18
N THR A 803 -16.33 6.68 14.16
CA THR A 803 -17.66 6.18 13.83
C THR A 803 -17.79 4.67 14.06
N ASP A 804 -18.93 4.21 14.58
CA ASP A 804 -19.22 2.77 14.73
C ASP A 804 -19.71 2.12 13.41
N ALA A 805 -20.52 2.85 12.64
CA ALA A 805 -21.18 2.42 11.41
C ALA A 805 -22.10 1.18 11.52
N GLY A 806 -22.48 0.77 12.75
CA GLY A 806 -23.48 -0.26 13.01
C GLY A 806 -24.91 0.21 12.73
N ILE A 807 -25.27 1.40 13.21
CA ILE A 807 -26.53 2.07 12.92
C ILE A 807 -26.25 3.50 12.46
N MET A 808 -26.92 3.92 11.39
CA MET A 808 -26.82 5.28 10.83
C MET A 808 -28.15 5.70 10.23
N ALA A 809 -28.41 7.00 10.14
CA ALA A 809 -29.58 7.52 9.42
C ALA A 809 -29.22 8.69 8.51
N PHE A 810 -29.85 8.76 7.33
CA PHE A 810 -29.61 9.81 6.34
C PHE A 810 -30.91 10.27 5.65
N ASP A 811 -31.08 11.57 5.46
CA ASP A 811 -32.14 12.17 4.66
C ASP A 811 -31.60 12.54 3.26
N LYS A 812 -31.77 11.62 2.31
CA LYS A 812 -31.36 11.76 0.92
C LYS A 812 -32.15 12.82 0.15
N SER A 813 -33.24 13.35 0.70
CA SER A 813 -33.95 14.48 0.10
C SER A 813 -33.20 15.80 0.24
N LYS A 814 -32.30 15.89 1.24
CA LYS A 814 -31.41 17.04 1.41
C LYS A 814 -30.21 16.91 0.46
N ILE A 815 -30.06 17.88 -0.44
CA ILE A 815 -28.95 17.94 -1.42
C ILE A 815 -27.57 17.67 -0.80
N PRO A 816 -27.19 18.30 0.35
CA PRO A 816 -25.88 18.05 0.95
C PRO A 816 -25.69 16.59 1.37
N VAL A 817 -26.68 16.00 2.05
CA VAL A 817 -26.61 14.62 2.57
C VAL A 817 -26.54 13.60 1.43
N LEU A 818 -27.29 13.81 0.34
CA LEU A 818 -27.21 12.97 -0.85
C LEU A 818 -25.80 12.96 -1.44
N HIS A 819 -25.20 14.14 -1.62
CA HIS A 819 -23.81 14.25 -2.11
C HIS A 819 -22.81 13.65 -1.13
N GLY A 820 -23.05 13.77 0.18
CA GLY A 820 -22.22 13.13 1.21
C GLY A 820 -22.23 11.60 1.11
N LEU A 821 -23.39 10.98 0.87
CA LEU A 821 -23.49 9.54 0.63
C LEU A 821 -22.83 9.14 -0.69
N MET A 822 -22.95 9.94 -1.74
CA MET A 822 -22.27 9.68 -3.01
C MET A 822 -20.75 9.73 -2.85
N ALA A 823 -20.24 10.68 -2.05
CA ALA A 823 -18.84 10.76 -1.67
C ALA A 823 -18.38 9.55 -0.86
N ALA A 824 -19.14 9.16 0.17
CA ALA A 824 -18.86 7.96 0.97
C ALA A 824 -18.81 6.68 0.11
N ALA A 825 -19.73 6.52 -0.86
CA ALA A 825 -19.71 5.42 -1.82
C ALA A 825 -18.48 5.46 -2.71
N HIS A 826 -18.07 6.64 -3.19
CA HIS A 826 -16.85 6.78 -3.99
C HIS A 826 -15.60 6.39 -3.20
N LEU A 827 -15.49 6.83 -1.94
CA LEU A 827 -14.41 6.45 -1.03
C LEU A 827 -14.40 4.93 -0.76
N ASN A 828 -15.56 4.25 -0.82
CA ASN A 828 -15.66 2.80 -0.68
C ASN A 828 -15.49 2.01 -1.99
N ARG A 829 -15.03 2.62 -3.07
CA ARG A 829 -14.63 1.86 -4.26
C ARG A 829 -13.31 1.15 -3.99
N LYS A 830 -13.21 -0.12 -4.36
CA LYS A 830 -11.99 -0.93 -4.35
C LYS A 830 -10.80 -0.17 -4.94
N GLY A 831 -10.96 0.38 -6.15
CA GLY A 831 -9.90 1.16 -6.81
C GLY A 831 -9.53 2.46 -6.10
N THR A 832 -10.40 3.03 -5.26
CA THR A 832 -10.12 4.22 -4.46
C THR A 832 -9.57 3.84 -3.09
N ARG A 833 -9.84 2.63 -2.58
CA ARG A 833 -9.33 2.17 -1.29
C ARG A 833 -7.99 1.48 -1.33
N GLU A 834 -7.82 0.60 -2.32
CA GLU A 834 -6.59 -0.18 -2.47
C GLU A 834 -5.38 0.76 -2.60
N TRP A 835 -4.27 0.38 -1.97
CA TRP A 835 -3.01 1.14 -1.99
C TRP A 835 -3.01 2.50 -1.27
N THR A 836 -4.15 2.96 -0.72
CA THR A 836 -4.27 4.33 -0.22
C THR A 836 -5.25 4.50 0.95
N LEU A 837 -6.59 4.49 0.78
CA LEU A 837 -7.48 4.62 1.96
C LEU A 837 -7.29 3.45 2.93
N ASN A 838 -7.09 2.23 2.44
CA ASN A 838 -6.76 1.11 3.32
C ASN A 838 -5.42 1.32 4.03
N TRP A 839 -4.52 2.11 3.45
CA TRP A 839 -3.24 2.46 4.02
C TRP A 839 -3.34 3.53 5.11
N PHE A 840 -4.17 4.57 4.90
CA PHE A 840 -4.35 5.74 5.80
C PHE A 840 -5.50 5.63 6.79
N LEU A 841 -6.52 4.84 6.50
CA LEU A 841 -7.56 4.48 7.46
C LEU A 841 -7.23 3.14 8.15
N ASN A 842 -6.01 2.62 7.88
CA ASN A 842 -5.43 1.38 8.39
C ASN A 842 -6.44 0.20 8.39
N ALA A 843 -6.93 -0.12 7.18
CA ALA A 843 -7.93 -1.15 6.91
C ALA A 843 -7.34 -2.55 6.68
N ASN A 844 -6.19 -2.87 7.28
CA ASN A 844 -5.80 -4.27 7.46
C ASN A 844 -6.88 -5.06 8.23
N ASP A 845 -7.78 -4.36 8.93
CA ASP A 845 -8.83 -4.94 9.76
C ASP A 845 -10.18 -5.09 9.03
N ARG A 846 -10.29 -4.87 7.70
CA ARG A 846 -11.58 -4.92 6.95
C ARG A 846 -12.61 -3.83 7.35
N TYR A 847 -12.22 -2.84 8.17
CA TYR A 847 -13.15 -1.84 8.76
C TYR A 847 -12.95 -0.40 8.26
N GLY A 848 -12.27 -0.22 7.12
CA GLY A 848 -12.03 1.10 6.52
C GLY A 848 -13.29 1.80 6.00
N ASP A 849 -14.46 1.16 6.06
CA ASP A 849 -15.75 1.72 5.67
C ASP A 849 -16.25 2.78 6.68
N ARG A 850 -15.93 2.63 7.97
CA ARG A 850 -16.57 3.40 9.05
C ARG A 850 -16.34 4.91 8.97
N GLU A 851 -15.13 5.34 8.64
CA GLU A 851 -14.79 6.77 8.62
C GLU A 851 -15.26 7.47 7.34
N THR A 852 -15.58 6.70 6.29
CA THR A 852 -16.00 7.27 5.00
C THR A 852 -17.33 8.01 5.06
N TYR A 853 -18.19 7.72 6.04
CA TYR A 853 -19.49 8.38 6.18
C TYR A 853 -19.33 9.84 6.60
N TRP A 854 -18.64 10.11 7.71
CA TRP A 854 -18.41 11.49 8.14
C TRP A 854 -17.47 12.23 7.19
N LEU A 855 -16.45 11.56 6.64
CA LEU A 855 -15.59 12.14 5.60
C LEU A 855 -16.38 12.53 4.36
N GLY A 856 -17.32 11.68 3.93
CA GLY A 856 -18.22 11.98 2.81
C GLY A 856 -19.08 13.21 3.09
N MET A 857 -19.63 13.31 4.31
CA MET A 857 -20.37 14.49 4.75
C MET A 857 -19.49 15.74 4.76
N GLU A 858 -18.26 15.68 5.27
CA GLU A 858 -17.31 16.80 5.24
C GLU A 858 -16.93 17.24 3.81
N ILE A 859 -16.67 16.29 2.91
CA ILE A 859 -16.36 16.58 1.50
C ILE A 859 -17.53 17.34 0.86
N ALA A 860 -18.75 16.89 1.07
CA ALA A 860 -19.96 17.53 0.55
C ALA A 860 -20.38 18.78 1.34
N ARG A 861 -19.69 19.07 2.46
CA ARG A 861 -20.06 20.08 3.46
C ARG A 861 -21.52 19.93 3.90
N ALA A 862 -21.93 18.69 4.14
CA ALA A 862 -23.23 18.33 4.67
C ALA A 862 -23.20 18.40 6.20
N PRO A 863 -24.20 19.00 6.87
CA PRO A 863 -24.29 18.95 8.32
C PRO A 863 -24.39 17.51 8.83
N TYR A 864 -23.65 17.19 9.88
CA TYR A 864 -23.77 15.96 10.64
C TYR A 864 -23.33 16.18 12.09
N GLU A 865 -23.84 15.34 12.98
CA GLU A 865 -23.39 15.26 14.36
C GLU A 865 -23.38 13.79 14.80
N PHE A 866 -22.62 13.53 15.86
CA PHE A 866 -22.55 12.23 16.49
C PHE A 866 -23.45 12.18 17.72
N VAL A 867 -24.22 11.12 17.83
CA VAL A 867 -24.82 10.72 19.11
C VAL A 867 -23.67 10.36 20.07
N PRO A 868 -23.74 10.77 21.35
CA PRO A 868 -22.74 10.39 22.34
C PRO A 868 -22.44 8.89 22.29
N GLY A 869 -21.14 8.60 22.32
CA GLY A 869 -20.59 7.27 22.05
C GLY A 869 -20.89 6.24 23.14
N PRO A 870 -20.31 5.05 22.99
CA PRO A 870 -20.75 3.88 23.72
C PRO A 870 -20.81 4.08 25.23
N PHE A 871 -21.96 3.73 25.79
CA PHE A 871 -22.35 4.01 27.16
C PHE A 871 -21.81 2.96 28.14
N ALA A 872 -21.86 1.68 27.74
CA ALA A 872 -21.54 0.56 28.62
C ALA A 872 -21.13 -0.69 27.84
N LEU A 873 -20.65 -1.70 28.57
CA LEU A 873 -20.46 -3.06 28.06
C LEU A 873 -21.39 -4.05 28.75
N VAL A 874 -21.79 -5.09 28.02
CA VAL A 874 -22.48 -6.25 28.58
C VAL A 874 -21.51 -7.43 28.69
N THR A 875 -21.47 -8.13 29.83
CA THR A 875 -20.57 -9.28 30.00
C THR A 875 -21.13 -10.34 30.95
N ARG A 876 -20.47 -11.51 31.00
CA ARG A 876 -20.83 -12.62 31.88
C ARG A 876 -20.08 -12.50 33.19
N ARG A 877 -20.78 -12.70 34.31
CA ARG A 877 -20.13 -12.87 35.61
C ARG A 877 -19.18 -14.08 35.58
N SER A 878 -17.87 -13.84 35.64
CA SER A 878 -16.90 -14.90 35.96
C SER A 878 -17.23 -15.45 37.35
N THR A 879 -17.70 -16.69 37.43
CA THR A 879 -17.87 -17.41 38.72
C THR A 879 -16.60 -18.12 39.16
N GLN A 880 -15.44 -17.91 38.51
CA GLN A 880 -14.17 -18.51 38.92
C GLN A 880 -13.00 -17.55 38.69
N ALA A 881 -12.88 -16.53 39.54
CA ALA A 881 -11.58 -15.94 39.80
C ALA A 881 -10.78 -16.93 40.66
N SER A 882 -9.99 -17.79 40.02
CA SER A 882 -8.82 -18.37 40.68
C SER A 882 -7.93 -17.20 41.12
N GLN A 883 -7.80 -17.04 42.44
CA GLN A 883 -6.92 -16.08 43.09
C GLN A 883 -5.49 -16.14 42.52
N LYS A 884 -5.15 -15.29 41.55
CA LYS A 884 -3.78 -14.80 41.28
C LYS A 884 -3.79 -13.69 40.21
N LYS A 885 -3.29 -12.51 40.61
CA LYS A 885 -3.13 -11.21 39.90
C LYS A 885 -4.36 -10.32 39.82
N GLN A 886 -4.63 -9.61 40.92
CA GLN A 886 -5.78 -8.73 41.14
C GLN A 886 -5.48 -7.24 40.86
N ALA A 887 -4.78 -6.92 39.76
CA ALA A 887 -4.53 -5.53 39.34
C ALA A 887 -4.69 -5.28 37.82
N ASP A 888 -4.91 -6.32 37.00
CA ASP A 888 -4.93 -6.21 35.52
C ASP A 888 -6.16 -6.87 34.85
N GLU A 889 -7.25 -7.14 35.57
CA GLU A 889 -8.42 -7.76 34.93
C GLU A 889 -9.11 -6.76 33.98
N LYS A 890 -9.15 -7.09 32.68
CA LYS A 890 -9.93 -6.37 31.66
C LYS A 890 -11.30 -7.05 31.53
N ILE A 891 -12.38 -6.27 31.53
CA ILE A 891 -13.73 -6.78 31.30
C ILE A 891 -14.14 -6.43 29.87
N CYS A 892 -14.48 -7.44 29.08
CA CYS A 892 -14.78 -7.28 27.66
C CYS A 892 -16.18 -7.79 27.32
N GLY A 893 -16.79 -7.22 26.28
CA GLY A 893 -18.07 -7.68 25.78
C GLY A 893 -18.75 -6.72 24.80
N PRO A 894 -19.98 -7.03 24.35
CA PRO A 894 -20.74 -6.18 23.43
C PRO A 894 -20.96 -4.78 23.95
N THR A 895 -20.90 -3.83 23.02
CA THR A 895 -21.03 -2.40 23.31
C THR A 895 -22.51 -1.99 23.32
N VAL A 896 -22.91 -1.26 24.36
CA VAL A 896 -24.25 -0.69 24.51
C VAL A 896 -24.22 0.79 24.17
N PHE A 897 -25.16 1.21 23.32
CA PHE A 897 -25.31 2.58 22.89
C PHE A 897 -26.56 3.22 23.46
N THR A 898 -26.50 4.51 23.71
CA THR A 898 -27.67 5.34 24.00
C THR A 898 -28.05 6.20 22.81
N ASP A 899 -29.27 6.70 22.78
CA ASP A 899 -29.66 7.82 21.91
C ASP A 899 -29.19 9.16 22.49
N GLU A 900 -29.49 10.25 21.78
CA GLU A 900 -29.16 11.62 22.19
C GLU A 900 -29.86 12.09 23.49
N PHE A 901 -30.83 11.33 23.99
CA PHE A 901 -31.55 11.58 25.24
C PHE A 901 -31.05 10.71 26.39
N GLY A 902 -30.03 9.87 26.16
CA GLY A 902 -29.47 8.95 27.14
C GLY A 902 -30.28 7.66 27.34
N GLN A 903 -31.27 7.38 26.48
CA GLN A 903 -32.03 6.12 26.52
C GLN A 903 -31.29 5.02 25.75
N LEU A 904 -31.41 3.78 26.21
CA LEU A 904 -30.76 2.64 25.56
C LEU A 904 -31.29 2.45 24.15
N SER A 905 -30.38 2.47 23.17
CA SER A 905 -30.71 2.45 21.75
C SER A 905 -30.49 1.07 21.14
N HIS A 906 -29.27 0.55 21.23
CA HIS A 906 -28.90 -0.72 20.62
C HIS A 906 -27.64 -1.32 21.25
N ILE A 907 -27.39 -2.59 20.91
CA ILE A 907 -26.19 -3.34 21.27
C ILE A 907 -25.50 -3.79 19.98
N ASN A 908 -24.22 -3.49 19.86
CA ASN A 908 -23.37 -3.99 18.78
C ASN A 908 -22.77 -5.35 19.18
N ALA A 909 -23.21 -6.43 18.52
CA ALA A 909 -22.93 -7.83 18.88
C ALA A 909 -22.12 -8.59 17.82
N ARG A 910 -21.22 -7.89 17.09
CA ARG A 910 -20.45 -8.36 15.92
C ARG A 910 -19.90 -9.80 15.97
N ASP A 911 -19.50 -10.30 17.14
CA ASP A 911 -18.88 -11.63 17.31
C ASP A 911 -19.74 -12.69 18.04
N TRP A 912 -21.05 -12.46 18.23
CA TRP A 912 -21.81 -13.21 19.25
C TRP A 912 -23.07 -13.87 18.68
N ASN A 913 -23.19 -15.19 18.89
CA ASN A 913 -24.39 -15.97 18.56
C ASN A 913 -25.46 -15.83 19.67
N GLY A 914 -26.71 -16.18 19.36
CA GLY A 914 -27.85 -16.02 20.29
C GLY A 914 -27.66 -16.73 21.65
N GLU A 915 -26.99 -17.87 21.68
CA GLU A 915 -26.70 -18.60 22.94
C GLU A 915 -25.77 -17.81 23.87
N LYS A 916 -24.74 -17.14 23.34
CA LYS A 916 -23.84 -16.31 24.16
C LYS A 916 -24.52 -15.02 24.64
N LEU A 917 -25.45 -14.47 23.86
CA LEU A 917 -26.24 -13.28 24.25
C LEU A 917 -27.16 -13.54 25.45
N MET A 918 -27.77 -14.72 25.52
CA MET A 918 -28.63 -15.14 26.64
C MET A 918 -27.84 -15.43 27.94
N ALA A 919 -26.51 -15.53 27.87
CA ALA A 919 -25.65 -15.84 29.01
C ALA A 919 -25.18 -14.62 29.79
N PHE A 920 -25.53 -13.41 29.36
CA PHE A 920 -25.12 -12.18 30.02
C PHE A 920 -26.08 -11.77 31.13
N ASP A 921 -25.54 -11.37 32.28
CA ASP A 921 -26.32 -11.01 33.47
C ASP A 921 -25.93 -9.66 34.07
N THR A 922 -24.90 -8.99 33.53
CA THR A 922 -24.31 -7.79 34.14
C THR A 922 -23.95 -6.72 33.11
N LEU A 923 -24.36 -5.49 33.39
CA LEU A 923 -23.98 -4.26 32.67
C LEU A 923 -22.82 -3.59 33.43
N TYR A 924 -21.76 -3.19 32.72
CA TYR A 924 -20.62 -2.48 33.28
C TYR A 924 -20.47 -1.10 32.65
N GLN A 925 -20.44 -0.07 33.49
CA GLN A 925 -20.24 1.33 33.11
C GLN A 925 -19.10 1.95 33.94
N HIS A 926 -18.27 2.78 33.32
CA HIS A 926 -17.18 3.47 34.01
C HIS A 926 -17.69 4.75 34.73
N PRO A 927 -17.24 5.05 35.98
CA PRO A 927 -17.73 6.16 36.81
C PRO A 927 -17.44 7.55 36.24
N ASN A 928 -16.40 7.69 35.42
CA ASN A 928 -16.07 8.93 34.71
C ASN A 928 -16.66 9.01 33.28
N GLN A 929 -17.60 8.13 32.90
CA GLN A 929 -18.08 7.99 31.51
C GLN A 929 -16.96 7.74 30.49
N THR A 930 -15.79 7.23 30.90
CA THR A 930 -14.74 6.89 29.93
C THR A 930 -15.24 5.73 29.08
N GLN A 931 -15.25 5.96 27.77
CA GLN A 931 -15.80 5.02 26.81
C GLN A 931 -15.01 3.70 26.80
N PRO A 932 -15.66 2.57 26.47
CA PRO A 932 -14.96 1.32 26.19
C PRO A 932 -13.86 1.49 25.16
N TRP A 933 -12.78 0.73 25.29
CA TRP A 933 -11.72 0.70 24.29
C TRP A 933 -11.62 -0.64 23.56
N LEU A 934 -11.23 -0.63 22.28
CA LEU A 934 -10.99 -1.84 21.50
C LEU A 934 -9.62 -2.44 21.83
N THR A 935 -9.60 -3.75 22.02
CA THR A 935 -8.37 -4.56 22.07
C THR A 935 -7.82 -4.82 20.67
N LYS A 936 -6.62 -5.42 20.59
CA LYS A 936 -6.03 -5.88 19.32
C LYS A 936 -6.89 -6.91 18.57
N ASP A 937 -7.76 -7.61 19.28
CA ASP A 937 -8.71 -8.57 18.70
C ASP A 937 -10.08 -7.92 18.43
N ASP A 938 -10.12 -6.58 18.31
CA ASP A 938 -11.33 -5.76 18.08
C ASP A 938 -12.46 -5.98 19.09
N THR A 939 -12.13 -6.51 20.27
CA THR A 939 -13.11 -6.72 21.33
C THR A 939 -13.14 -5.49 22.25
N PRO A 940 -14.29 -4.84 22.45
CA PRO A 940 -14.44 -3.72 23.39
C PRO A 940 -14.25 -4.15 24.84
N CYS A 941 -13.49 -3.37 25.63
CA CYS A 941 -13.16 -3.66 27.02
C CYS A 941 -13.16 -2.41 27.93
N VAL A 942 -13.27 -2.64 29.25
CA VAL A 942 -13.14 -1.66 30.35
C VAL A 942 -12.18 -2.17 31.45
N ARG A 943 -11.46 -1.30 32.17
CA ARG A 943 -10.49 -1.69 33.23
C ARG A 943 -11.23 -1.91 34.55
N ASN A 944 -10.86 -2.95 35.30
CA ASN A 944 -11.59 -3.40 36.50
C ASN A 944 -11.45 -2.46 37.72
N GLU A 945 -10.45 -1.57 37.77
CA GLU A 945 -10.12 -0.78 38.97
C GLU A 945 -11.17 0.30 39.35
N LEU A 946 -12.19 0.55 38.52
CA LEU A 946 -13.17 1.62 38.73
C LEU A 946 -14.56 1.21 38.19
N LEU A 947 -15.21 0.19 38.75
CA LEU A 947 -16.56 -0.19 38.29
C LEU A 947 -17.60 0.01 39.39
N LEU A 948 -18.56 0.92 39.14
CA LEU A 948 -19.84 0.89 39.84
C LEU A 948 -20.62 -0.30 39.28
N LYS A 949 -20.73 -1.36 40.08
CA LYS A 949 -21.67 -2.44 39.81
C LYS A 949 -23.08 -1.89 40.05
N TYR A 950 -23.77 -1.50 38.99
CA TYR A 950 -25.18 -1.18 39.12
C TYR A 950 -25.94 -2.45 39.45
N ASN A 951 -26.43 -2.55 40.69
CA ASN A 951 -27.51 -3.47 41.01
C ASN A 951 -28.75 -2.98 40.24
N ALA A 952 -29.51 -3.89 39.63
CA ALA A 952 -30.64 -3.63 38.74
C ALA A 952 -31.74 -2.69 39.31
N SER A 953 -31.62 -2.26 40.57
CA SER A 953 -32.52 -1.38 41.30
C SER A 953 -32.21 0.13 41.19
N VAL A 954 -31.10 0.55 40.58
CA VAL A 954 -30.70 1.98 40.48
C VAL A 954 -30.60 2.49 39.03
N LEU A 955 -30.88 1.64 38.05
CA LEU A 955 -30.82 2.01 36.64
C LEU A 955 -32.18 2.55 36.14
N PRO A 956 -32.22 3.40 35.10
CA PRO A 956 -33.46 3.77 34.42
C PRO A 956 -34.27 2.53 34.05
N ALA A 957 -35.61 2.60 34.07
CA ALA A 957 -36.50 1.44 33.84
C ALA A 957 -36.08 0.59 32.61
N ALA A 958 -35.62 1.25 31.54
CA ALA A 958 -35.10 0.63 30.32
C ALA A 958 -33.96 -0.37 30.53
N THR A 959 -33.06 -0.17 31.50
CA THR A 959 -31.96 -1.12 31.76
C THR A 959 -32.41 -2.33 32.58
N ARG A 960 -33.44 -2.18 33.42
CA ARG A 960 -34.11 -3.31 34.08
C ARG A 960 -34.85 -4.15 33.04
N ASP A 961 -35.50 -3.51 32.08
CA ASP A 961 -36.18 -4.19 30.96
C ASP A 961 -35.18 -4.93 30.06
N LEU A 962 -34.01 -4.35 29.79
CA LEU A 962 -32.92 -5.06 29.10
C LEU A 962 -32.49 -6.33 29.88
N LEU A 963 -32.21 -6.22 31.17
CA LEU A 963 -31.82 -7.38 31.99
C LEU A 963 -32.92 -8.44 32.12
N LEU A 964 -34.20 -8.04 32.07
CA LEU A 964 -35.36 -8.94 32.06
C LEU A 964 -35.54 -9.62 30.69
N MET A 965 -35.36 -8.86 29.61
CA MET A 965 -35.36 -9.35 28.22
C MET A 965 -34.24 -10.39 28.01
N MET A 966 -33.04 -10.12 28.53
CA MET A 966 -31.88 -11.03 28.46
C MET A 966 -32.05 -12.28 29.33
N LYS A 967 -32.81 -12.20 30.43
CA LYS A 967 -33.16 -13.35 31.27
C LYS A 967 -34.37 -14.15 30.75
N GLY A 968 -34.94 -13.79 29.60
CA GLY A 968 -36.12 -14.45 29.05
C GLY A 968 -37.41 -14.26 29.87
N HIS A 969 -37.47 -13.22 30.70
CA HIS A 969 -38.61 -12.93 31.58
C HIS A 969 -39.24 -11.59 31.19
N LEU A 970 -40.06 -11.57 30.13
CA LEU A 970 -41.13 -10.57 30.03
C LEU A 970 -42.37 -11.08 30.77
N PRO A 971 -43.12 -10.24 31.49
CA PRO A 971 -44.44 -10.60 31.95
C PRO A 971 -45.32 -10.84 30.73
N ALA A 972 -45.80 -12.08 30.61
CA ALA A 972 -46.81 -12.49 29.65
C ALA A 972 -48.13 -11.75 29.94
N ASN A 973 -48.29 -10.53 29.43
CA ASN A 973 -49.60 -9.91 29.37
C ASN A 973 -50.26 -10.26 28.03
N GLY A 974 -50.80 -11.48 28.03
CA GLY A 974 -52.06 -11.91 27.42
C GLY A 974 -52.52 -11.29 26.11
N ALA A 975 -52.24 -11.97 25.01
CA ALA A 975 -53.22 -12.65 24.16
C ALA A 975 -52.46 -13.41 23.06
N ASN A 976 -52.73 -14.72 22.89
CA ASN A 976 -52.54 -15.38 21.58
C ASN A 976 -53.55 -14.73 20.61
N PRO A 977 -53.25 -14.49 19.31
CA PRO A 977 -52.03 -14.73 18.54
C PRO A 977 -51.21 -13.47 18.23
#